data_AF-G7YQP0-F1
#
_entry.id   AF-G7YQP0-F1
#
_cell.length_a   1.000
_cell.length_b   1.000
_cell.length_c   1.000
_cell.angle_alpha   90.00
_cell.angle_beta   90.00
_cell.angle_gamma   90.00
#
_symmetry.space_group_name_H-M   'P 1'
#
loop_
_entity.id
_entity.type
_entity.pdbx_description
1 polymer ?
#
loop_
_entity_poly.entity_id
_entity_poly.type
_entity_poly.pdbx_seq_one_letter_code
_entity_poly.pdbx_strand_id
1 'polypeptide(L)'
;MPTPPSAQSYSTDATDVDQPLFLAVSPARHRRSHGDPILSWGPGPRTTTTLAVNNTMPHRPPHGAISRVALIATYSRAGLRETCTPRLATWKLVDLEFKGTHHNRPLESVSDDLIPPDRNHNSTQRIIDSRLNSVRADRKAWGPERSKNAGNVRKLFHLIRSTGPREHLVSETIKDQNGSLISSKGDAKRIYEKTYYSHASSVVSTVTLIVKNLDYEIGGEETHFPSDTLVEGVFYVNDFLEKLMFDELRNFTRSGDFGGFLPGMKQIGNVAALPGIVHRSVGLPDVHSGYGFAIGNMAAFDLSDPNAVVSPGGVGFDINCGVRLLRTNLTLKQVLPVKEKLTQTLFDHIPVGVGSKGVIPMDAQALEEALEMGMDWSLRQGYVWADDKEHCEEYGRMLQADPSKVSSRAKKRGLPQLGTLGAGNHYAEIQVVEQIFDKHAATKMGIDQLNQVVLMIHCGSRGMGHQVATDALVAMERAMKRDKIEVNDRQLACARVDSQEGQDYLKAMAAAANYAWVNRSSMTFLARQAFAKIFQSTPDDLDMHIIYDVSHNIAKVEEHWVDGKIKTLLVHRKGSTRAFPPHHPLIPVDYQLTGQPVLIGGTMGTCSYVLTGTEQAMTETFGSTCHGAGRALSRAKSRRNLDYTDVLEDLQAKGISIRVASPKLVMEEAPESYKNVTDVVDTCKFWS
;
A
#
# COMPACT_ATOMS: atom_id res chain seq x y z
N MET A 1 40.71 53.45 -27.99
CA MET A 1 39.23 53.48 -27.99
C MET A 1 38.82 54.58 -28.96
N PRO A 2 38.46 54.22 -30.20
CA PRO A 2 37.05 54.03 -30.56
C PRO A 2 36.76 52.68 -31.23
N THR A 3 35.51 52.47 -31.67
CA THR A 3 35.01 51.42 -32.59
C THR A 3 35.76 51.44 -33.94
N PRO A 4 35.85 50.33 -34.71
CA PRO A 4 34.77 49.86 -35.62
C PRO A 4 34.75 48.29 -35.82
N PRO A 5 34.38 47.68 -36.99
CA PRO A 5 33.00 47.24 -37.27
C PRO A 5 32.87 45.82 -37.93
N SER A 6 31.69 45.50 -38.49
CA SER A 6 31.40 44.43 -39.49
C SER A 6 31.49 42.97 -38.97
N ALA A 7 30.96 41.92 -39.61
CA ALA A 7 30.20 41.74 -40.86
C ALA A 7 29.19 40.56 -40.66
N GLN A 8 28.34 40.09 -41.59
CA GLN A 8 28.04 40.44 -43.00
C GLN A 8 26.56 40.08 -43.34
N SER A 9 26.24 39.71 -44.60
CA SER A 9 24.90 39.33 -45.09
C SER A 9 24.97 38.36 -46.30
N TYR A 10 23.79 37.83 -46.69
CA TYR A 10 23.41 37.12 -47.95
C TYR A 10 23.60 35.58 -47.94
N SER A 11 22.86 34.73 -48.67
CA SER A 11 21.89 34.82 -49.81
C SER A 11 20.98 33.56 -49.83
N THR A 12 19.79 33.41 -50.47
CA THR A 12 18.77 34.24 -51.19
C THR A 12 17.56 33.35 -51.55
N ASP A 13 16.34 33.92 -51.67
CA ASP A 13 15.24 33.63 -52.64
C ASP A 13 14.63 32.21 -52.82
N ALA A 14 13.40 32.01 -53.32
CA ALA A 14 12.10 32.72 -53.42
C ALA A 14 11.08 31.64 -53.94
N THR A 15 9.74 31.73 -53.90
CA THR A 15 8.79 32.82 -54.22
C THR A 15 7.38 32.52 -53.65
N ASP A 16 6.64 33.58 -53.25
CA ASP A 16 5.20 33.85 -53.54
C ASP A 16 4.05 32.91 -53.01
N VAL A 17 2.85 33.36 -52.60
CA VAL A 17 2.13 34.67 -52.67
C VAL A 17 1.30 34.92 -51.37
N ASP A 18 1.11 36.20 -51.01
CA ASP A 18 0.08 36.86 -50.15
C ASP A 18 -0.34 36.32 -48.75
N GLN A 19 0.00 37.16 -47.77
CA GLN A 19 -0.71 37.40 -46.50
C GLN A 19 -1.87 38.42 -46.72
N PRO A 20 -2.86 38.67 -45.80
CA PRO A 20 -2.57 39.09 -44.41
C PRO A 20 -3.72 38.84 -43.36
N LEU A 21 -3.78 39.39 -42.13
CA LEU A 21 -2.94 40.34 -41.36
C LEU A 21 -3.06 40.04 -39.83
N PHE A 22 -1.93 39.84 -39.14
CA PHE A 22 -1.55 40.25 -37.76
C PHE A 22 -2.53 40.10 -36.55
N LEU A 23 -2.16 39.46 -35.44
CA LEU A 23 -1.05 39.64 -34.45
C LEU A 23 -1.36 40.57 -33.27
N ALA A 24 -1.22 40.02 -32.06
CA ALA A 24 -1.24 40.75 -30.80
C ALA A 24 0.18 41.19 -30.39
N VAL A 25 0.33 42.36 -29.75
CA VAL A 25 1.55 42.76 -29.02
C VAL A 25 1.20 43.59 -27.78
N SER A 26 1.93 43.34 -26.70
CA SER A 26 2.08 44.14 -25.46
C SER A 26 3.59 44.28 -25.20
N PRO A 27 4.14 44.99 -24.19
CA PRO A 27 3.60 46.02 -23.26
C PRO A 27 4.50 47.30 -23.19
N ALA A 28 4.17 48.31 -22.35
CA ALA A 28 5.18 49.05 -21.54
C ALA A 28 4.63 50.08 -20.51
N ARG A 29 5.02 49.88 -19.23
CA ARG A 29 5.46 50.85 -18.19
C ARG A 29 5.07 52.35 -18.23
N HIS A 30 4.65 52.88 -17.07
CA HIS A 30 5.44 53.91 -16.34
C HIS A 30 5.13 53.99 -14.81
N ARG A 31 5.73 54.97 -14.10
CA ARG A 31 6.03 54.97 -12.64
C ARG A 31 5.38 56.13 -11.84
N ARG A 32 5.02 55.86 -10.57
CA ARG A 32 4.95 56.78 -9.38
C ARG A 32 3.93 57.95 -9.50
N SER A 33 3.39 58.55 -8.42
CA SER A 33 3.89 58.77 -7.06
C SER A 33 2.81 58.90 -5.95
N HIS A 34 3.27 58.80 -4.69
CA HIS A 34 2.64 59.00 -3.36
C HIS A 34 1.38 59.88 -3.17
N GLY A 35 0.56 59.49 -2.17
CA GLY A 35 -0.42 60.38 -1.51
C GLY A 35 -1.43 59.66 -0.59
N ASP A 36 -1.03 59.32 0.64
CA ASP A 36 -1.89 58.92 1.77
C ASP A 36 -1.97 60.10 2.78
N PRO A 37 -2.87 60.13 3.80
CA PRO A 37 -4.04 59.27 4.10
C PRO A 37 -5.31 60.09 4.53
N ILE A 38 -6.32 59.42 5.13
CA ILE A 38 -7.16 59.82 6.32
C ILE A 38 -8.70 59.62 6.18
N LEU A 39 -9.17 58.64 6.96
CA LEU A 39 -10.44 58.47 7.71
C LEU A 39 -11.85 58.79 7.15
N SER A 40 -12.71 57.79 7.39
CA SER A 40 -13.99 57.84 8.15
C SER A 40 -15.37 57.91 7.44
N TRP A 41 -16.13 56.82 7.66
CA TRP A 41 -17.54 56.75 8.10
C TRP A 41 -18.64 57.55 7.37
N GLY A 42 -19.69 56.84 6.92
CA GLY A 42 -21.06 57.38 6.92
C GLY A 42 -21.99 56.88 5.80
N PRO A 43 -23.33 56.82 6.00
CA PRO A 43 -24.11 55.74 5.40
C PRO A 43 -25.35 56.12 4.55
N GLY A 44 -25.54 55.39 3.45
CA GLY A 44 -26.84 55.18 2.74
C GLY A 44 -27.47 56.42 2.06
N PRO A 45 -28.73 56.33 1.57
CA PRO A 45 -29.58 55.15 1.45
C PRO A 45 -30.29 54.98 0.07
N ARG A 46 -30.95 53.82 -0.13
CA ARG A 46 -32.17 53.56 -0.93
C ARG A 46 -32.32 54.17 -2.35
N THR A 47 -32.56 53.28 -3.32
CA THR A 47 -33.83 53.30 -4.09
C THR A 47 -34.24 51.90 -4.55
N THR A 48 -35.49 51.54 -4.28
CA THR A 48 -36.19 50.36 -4.79
C THR A 48 -36.93 50.68 -6.08
N THR A 49 -36.82 49.83 -7.10
CA THR A 49 -37.89 49.67 -8.09
C THR A 49 -38.02 48.20 -8.53
N THR A 50 -39.23 47.67 -8.36
CA THR A 50 -39.84 46.53 -9.06
C THR A 50 -39.87 46.79 -10.58
N LEU A 51 -40.22 45.89 -11.51
CA LEU A 51 -40.85 44.55 -11.54
C LEU A 51 -40.60 43.98 -12.96
N ALA A 52 -40.49 42.66 -13.15
CA ALA A 52 -41.14 41.90 -14.25
C ALA A 52 -40.53 40.51 -14.44
N VAL A 53 -41.41 39.55 -14.78
CA VAL A 53 -41.13 38.14 -15.03
C VAL A 53 -41.04 37.91 -16.54
N ASN A 54 -40.25 36.92 -17.00
CA ASN A 54 -40.65 36.16 -18.17
C ASN A 54 -40.16 34.70 -18.13
N ASN A 55 -41.01 33.78 -18.60
CA ASN A 55 -40.81 32.34 -18.59
C ASN A 55 -40.11 31.83 -19.87
N THR A 56 -39.33 30.77 -19.73
CA THR A 56 -39.27 29.66 -20.70
C THR A 56 -38.90 28.34 -19.98
N MET A 57 -39.66 27.27 -20.23
CA MET A 57 -39.29 25.88 -19.86
C MET A 57 -38.62 25.15 -21.02
N PRO A 58 -37.99 23.99 -20.77
CA PRO A 58 -38.57 22.76 -21.35
C PRO A 58 -38.52 21.48 -20.47
N HIS A 59 -39.64 20.73 -20.54
CA HIS A 59 -39.82 19.26 -20.48
C HIS A 59 -39.36 18.37 -19.29
N ARG A 60 -40.20 17.35 -19.02
CA ARG A 60 -40.09 16.33 -17.95
C ARG A 60 -39.36 15.05 -18.42
N PRO A 61 -38.74 14.27 -17.51
CA PRO A 61 -38.41 12.85 -17.72
C PRO A 61 -39.61 11.91 -17.39
N PRO A 62 -39.61 10.64 -17.85
CA PRO A 62 -40.66 9.66 -17.56
C PRO A 62 -40.51 8.95 -16.19
N HIS A 63 -41.58 8.33 -15.71
CA HIS A 63 -41.65 7.61 -14.43
C HIS A 63 -41.42 6.09 -14.55
N GLY A 64 -40.79 5.50 -13.53
CA GLY A 64 -40.60 4.05 -13.32
C GLY A 64 -39.11 3.71 -13.11
N ALA A 65 -38.66 3.02 -12.06
CA ALA A 65 -39.36 2.24 -11.03
C ALA A 65 -38.89 2.57 -9.58
N ILE A 66 -39.48 1.88 -8.60
CA ILE A 66 -39.46 2.22 -7.16
C ILE A 66 -38.15 1.79 -6.47
N SER A 67 -37.52 2.71 -5.74
CA SER A 67 -36.34 2.44 -4.91
C SER A 67 -36.70 1.86 -3.54
N ARG A 68 -35.93 0.85 -3.10
CA ARG A 68 -36.01 0.22 -1.77
C ARG A 68 -34.94 0.78 -0.82
N VAL A 69 -34.88 2.10 -0.65
CA VAL A 69 -34.01 2.76 0.34
C VAL A 69 -34.85 3.70 1.20
N ALA A 70 -35.49 3.13 2.23
CA ALA A 70 -36.31 3.86 3.20
C ALA A 70 -36.34 3.15 4.56
N LEU A 71 -35.18 3.05 5.22
CA LEU A 71 -35.06 2.84 6.66
C LEU A 71 -33.70 3.39 7.14
N ILE A 72 -33.59 3.76 8.42
CA ILE A 72 -32.40 4.39 9.05
C ILE A 72 -32.18 5.86 8.60
N ALA A 73 -33.19 6.70 8.85
CA ALA A 73 -33.04 8.16 8.91
C ALA A 73 -33.85 8.77 10.08
N THR A 74 -33.85 8.10 11.22
CA THR A 74 -34.54 8.53 12.45
C THR A 74 -33.80 8.02 13.68
N TYR A 75 -32.77 8.75 14.13
CA TYR A 75 -32.41 8.97 15.54
C TYR A 75 -31.21 9.91 15.62
N SER A 76 -31.48 11.22 15.51
CA SER A 76 -30.52 12.28 15.86
C SER A 76 -31.29 13.53 16.26
N ARG A 77 -31.04 13.98 17.49
CA ARG A 77 -31.65 15.11 18.24
C ARG A 77 -32.81 14.76 19.19
N ALA A 78 -32.43 14.24 20.36
CA ALA A 78 -32.95 14.71 21.64
C ALA A 78 -31.80 14.67 22.65
N GLY A 79 -31.59 15.75 23.39
CA GLY A 79 -30.62 15.77 24.47
C GLY A 79 -31.15 16.58 25.64
N LEU A 80 -30.93 16.11 26.87
CA LEU A 80 -30.84 16.91 28.09
C LEU A 80 -30.32 16.06 29.27
N ARG A 81 -29.22 16.55 29.85
CA ARG A 81 -28.64 16.41 31.21
C ARG A 81 -28.93 15.21 32.16
N GLU A 82 -27.79 14.73 32.69
CA GLU A 82 -27.44 14.46 34.11
C GLU A 82 -27.85 13.15 34.83
N THR A 83 -26.80 12.49 35.33
CA THR A 83 -26.71 11.60 36.52
C THR A 83 -27.63 10.39 36.65
N CYS A 84 -27.10 9.19 36.35
CA CYS A 84 -26.93 8.10 37.33
C CYS A 84 -26.16 6.90 36.74
N THR A 85 -25.50 6.13 37.61
CA THR A 85 -24.79 4.88 37.27
C THR A 85 -25.74 3.73 36.94
N PRO A 86 -25.43 2.87 35.94
CA PRO A 86 -26.04 1.55 35.81
C PRO A 86 -25.14 0.45 36.37
N ARG A 87 -25.77 -0.51 37.06
CA ARG A 87 -25.15 -1.75 37.56
C ARG A 87 -24.90 -2.75 36.42
N LEU A 88 -24.03 -3.72 36.72
CA LEU A 88 -23.91 -5.04 36.09
C LEU A 88 -25.27 -5.59 35.60
N ALA A 89 -25.31 -6.00 34.32
CA ALA A 89 -26.36 -6.86 33.76
C ALA A 89 -25.72 -7.94 32.89
N THR A 90 -25.55 -9.14 33.46
CA THR A 90 -25.16 -10.35 32.74
C THR A 90 -26.28 -10.79 31.79
N TRP A 91 -25.97 -11.04 30.52
CA TRP A 91 -26.90 -11.68 29.58
C TRP A 91 -26.45 -13.10 29.25
N LYS A 92 -27.40 -14.04 29.40
CA LYS A 92 -27.19 -15.47 29.21
C LYS A 92 -27.28 -15.84 27.73
N LEU A 93 -26.54 -16.89 27.35
CA LEU A 93 -26.83 -17.66 26.14
C LEU A 93 -28.27 -18.21 26.18
N VAL A 94 -28.90 -18.29 25.00
CA VAL A 94 -30.15 -18.99 24.78
C VAL A 94 -29.87 -20.15 23.84
N ASP A 95 -29.83 -21.36 24.41
CA ASP A 95 -29.94 -22.60 23.63
C ASP A 95 -31.37 -22.75 23.10
N LEU A 96 -31.50 -23.25 21.87
CA LEU A 96 -32.77 -23.73 21.31
C LEU A 96 -32.62 -25.18 20.86
N GLU A 97 -33.07 -26.09 21.72
CA GLU A 97 -33.22 -27.52 21.39
C GLU A 97 -34.24 -27.69 20.25
N PHE A 98 -33.90 -28.53 19.25
CA PHE A 98 -34.89 -29.17 18.40
C PHE A 98 -35.05 -30.64 18.82
N LYS A 99 -36.23 -30.99 19.37
CA LYS A 99 -36.61 -32.38 19.66
C LYS A 99 -37.20 -33.02 18.41
N GLY A 100 -36.65 -34.16 17.99
CA GLY A 100 -37.16 -34.96 16.88
C GLY A 100 -38.09 -36.09 17.31
N THR A 101 -38.58 -36.86 16.34
CA THR A 101 -39.24 -38.16 16.53
C THR A 101 -38.86 -39.13 15.41
N HIS A 102 -38.35 -40.31 15.81
CA HIS A 102 -38.67 -41.68 15.35
C HIS A 102 -38.94 -41.95 13.84
N HIS A 103 -38.42 -42.99 13.16
CA HIS A 103 -37.58 -44.17 13.51
C HIS A 103 -36.96 -44.76 12.17
N ASN A 104 -36.33 -45.93 12.01
CA ASN A 104 -36.20 -47.17 12.81
C ASN A 104 -34.78 -47.84 12.75
N ARG A 105 -34.64 -48.99 12.04
CA ARG A 105 -33.49 -49.94 11.97
C ARG A 105 -33.64 -50.87 10.69
N PRO A 106 -32.86 -51.96 10.45
CA PRO A 106 -31.44 -52.01 10.00
C PRO A 106 -31.10 -53.09 8.91
N LEU A 107 -29.82 -53.14 8.46
CA LEU A 107 -28.97 -54.30 8.06
C LEU A 107 -29.39 -55.43 7.05
N GLU A 108 -28.38 -55.79 6.21
CA GLU A 108 -27.94 -57.14 5.74
C GLU A 108 -28.31 -57.78 4.37
N SER A 109 -27.28 -58.44 3.78
CA SER A 109 -27.26 -59.46 2.68
C SER A 109 -27.67 -59.04 1.24
N VAL A 110 -27.30 -59.66 0.10
CA VAL A 110 -26.14 -60.40 -0.49
C VAL A 110 -26.68 -61.05 -1.80
N SER A 111 -25.87 -61.07 -2.89
CA SER A 111 -26.07 -61.78 -4.19
C SER A 111 -27.30 -61.38 -5.05
N ASP A 112 -27.44 -61.66 -6.37
CA ASP A 112 -26.74 -62.56 -7.31
C ASP A 112 -26.62 -61.97 -8.75
N ASP A 113 -25.87 -62.67 -9.62
CA ASP A 113 -25.69 -62.42 -11.07
C ASP A 113 -26.98 -62.56 -11.93
N LEU A 114 -27.00 -61.95 -13.13
CA LEU A 114 -27.06 -62.68 -14.44
C LEU A 114 -27.25 -61.78 -15.69
N ILE A 115 -26.72 -62.26 -16.82
CA ILE A 115 -26.63 -61.62 -18.15
C ILE A 115 -27.75 -62.14 -19.09
N PRO A 116 -28.18 -61.37 -20.11
CA PRO A 116 -28.26 -61.94 -21.47
C PRO A 116 -27.54 -61.11 -22.57
N PRO A 117 -27.23 -61.67 -23.76
CA PRO A 117 -26.11 -61.24 -24.61
C PRO A 117 -26.49 -60.87 -26.08
N ASP A 118 -25.49 -60.93 -26.99
CA ASP A 118 -25.53 -60.90 -28.48
C ASP A 118 -25.66 -59.50 -29.18
N ARG A 119 -25.04 -59.21 -30.35
CA ARG A 119 -23.98 -59.90 -31.14
C ARG A 119 -23.38 -58.97 -32.25
N ASN A 120 -22.14 -59.26 -32.70
CA ASN A 120 -21.50 -58.86 -34.00
C ASN A 120 -21.18 -57.35 -34.24
N HIS A 121 -20.08 -56.94 -34.92
CA HIS A 121 -19.00 -57.66 -35.64
C HIS A 121 -17.75 -56.75 -35.86
N ASN A 122 -16.53 -57.34 -35.94
CA ASN A 122 -15.34 -57.07 -36.81
C ASN A 122 -15.04 -55.64 -37.37
N SER A 123 -13.79 -55.16 -37.58
CA SER A 123 -12.41 -55.69 -37.49
C SER A 123 -11.38 -54.53 -37.69
N THR A 124 -10.34 -54.31 -36.87
CA THR A 124 -8.96 -54.88 -36.90
C THR A 124 -7.89 -54.14 -37.77
N GLN A 125 -6.69 -53.92 -37.19
CA GLN A 125 -5.36 -53.57 -37.77
C GLN A 125 -5.12 -52.13 -38.31
N ARG A 126 -4.05 -51.42 -37.86
CA ARG A 126 -2.62 -51.78 -38.03
C ARG A 126 -1.65 -51.21 -36.93
N ILE A 127 -0.69 -52.06 -36.51
CA ILE A 127 0.78 -51.83 -36.35
C ILE A 127 1.25 -50.71 -35.37
N ILE A 128 2.03 -50.88 -34.28
CA ILE A 128 3.02 -51.86 -33.73
C ILE A 128 4.51 -51.73 -34.21
N ASP A 129 5.41 -51.55 -33.24
CA ASP A 129 6.88 -51.85 -33.21
C ASP A 129 7.92 -51.02 -34.01
N SER A 130 9.20 -50.92 -33.59
CA SER A 130 9.87 -51.09 -32.26
C SER A 130 11.38 -50.72 -32.27
N ARG A 131 12.03 -50.71 -31.07
CA ARG A 131 13.47 -50.97 -30.75
C ARG A 131 14.55 -50.05 -31.36
N LEU A 132 15.56 -49.56 -30.63
CA LEU A 132 16.72 -50.24 -30.00
C LEU A 132 17.38 -49.28 -28.97
N ASN A 133 17.80 -49.65 -27.75
CA ASN A 133 19.01 -50.39 -27.35
C ASN A 133 20.40 -49.74 -27.63
N SER A 134 20.92 -48.97 -26.66
CA SER A 134 22.35 -48.93 -26.22
C SER A 134 22.42 -48.11 -24.90
N VAL A 135 22.82 -48.61 -23.71
CA VAL A 135 24.07 -49.21 -23.20
C VAL A 135 25.06 -48.17 -22.59
N ARG A 136 25.03 -48.11 -21.24
CA ARG A 136 26.13 -47.91 -20.24
C ARG A 136 27.17 -46.77 -20.38
N ALA A 137 27.10 -45.82 -19.45
CA ALA A 137 28.15 -45.30 -18.54
C ALA A 137 27.59 -43.98 -17.92
N ASP A 138 27.79 -43.59 -16.66
CA ASP A 138 28.69 -44.08 -15.61
C ASP A 138 28.02 -44.03 -14.22
N ARG A 139 28.50 -44.83 -13.25
CA ARG A 139 27.99 -44.80 -11.85
C ARG A 139 29.13 -44.99 -10.84
N LYS A 140 29.69 -43.89 -10.35
CA LYS A 140 30.51 -43.76 -9.13
C LYS A 140 30.17 -42.40 -8.51
N ALA A 141 29.97 -42.21 -7.21
CA ALA A 141 30.00 -43.13 -6.07
C ALA A 141 28.91 -42.72 -5.04
N TRP A 142 29.00 -43.28 -3.82
CA TRP A 142 28.70 -42.73 -2.47
C TRP A 142 27.97 -43.77 -1.60
N GLY A 143 28.41 -43.88 -0.33
CA GLY A 143 28.40 -45.13 0.46
C GLY A 143 27.19 -45.43 1.36
N PRO A 144 27.26 -46.52 2.15
CA PRO A 144 26.11 -47.18 2.76
C PRO A 144 25.71 -46.71 4.19
N GLU A 145 25.86 -45.43 4.54
CA GLU A 145 25.49 -44.93 5.88
C GLU A 145 24.01 -44.51 6.03
N ARG A 146 23.32 -44.19 4.92
CA ARG A 146 21.95 -43.64 4.99
C ARG A 146 20.86 -44.62 5.46
N SER A 147 21.06 -45.94 5.41
CA SER A 147 20.02 -46.90 5.79
C SER A 147 19.85 -47.08 7.30
N LYS A 148 20.89 -46.83 8.12
CA LYS A 148 20.80 -46.95 9.59
C LYS A 148 20.03 -45.80 10.23
N ASN A 149 20.17 -44.56 9.73
CA ASN A 149 19.50 -43.40 10.32
C ASN A 149 17.98 -43.42 10.12
N ALA A 150 17.48 -43.96 9.00
CA ALA A 150 16.04 -44.09 8.75
C ALA A 150 15.32 -45.00 9.78
N GLY A 151 16.00 -46.02 10.32
CA GLY A 151 15.45 -46.91 11.34
C GLY A 151 15.28 -46.24 12.72
N ASN A 152 16.17 -45.31 13.07
CA ASN A 152 16.14 -44.63 14.37
C ASN A 152 15.09 -43.51 14.41
N VAL A 153 14.95 -42.74 13.32
CA VAL A 153 13.94 -41.66 13.21
C VAL A 153 12.51 -42.21 13.40
N ARG A 154 12.22 -43.40 12.89
CA ARG A 154 10.89 -44.04 13.02
C ARG A 154 10.54 -44.46 14.46
N LYS A 155 11.55 -44.79 15.29
CA LYS A 155 11.34 -45.08 16.73
C LYS A 155 11.12 -43.81 17.54
N LEU A 156 11.84 -42.72 17.22
CA LEU A 156 11.69 -41.43 17.91
C LEU A 156 10.28 -40.85 17.71
N PHE A 157 9.74 -40.91 16.48
CA PHE A 157 8.37 -40.45 16.17
C PHE A 157 7.28 -41.23 16.92
N HIS A 158 7.47 -42.52 17.19
CA HIS A 158 6.53 -43.30 17.99
C HIS A 158 6.58 -42.95 19.48
N LEU A 159 7.75 -42.57 20.00
CA LEU A 159 7.91 -42.18 21.41
C LEU A 159 7.24 -40.83 21.69
N ILE A 160 7.47 -39.83 20.82
CA ILE A 160 6.90 -38.48 20.94
C ILE A 160 5.36 -38.49 20.94
N ARG A 161 4.73 -39.44 20.23
CA ARG A 161 3.26 -39.58 20.20
C ARG A 161 2.66 -40.24 21.45
N SER A 162 3.48 -40.73 22.39
CA SER A 162 3.04 -41.50 23.56
C SER A 162 3.03 -40.71 24.88
N THR A 163 3.55 -39.49 24.91
CA THR A 163 3.67 -38.65 26.11
C THR A 163 2.97 -37.31 25.92
N GLY A 164 1.88 -37.10 26.66
CA GLY A 164 1.20 -35.80 26.76
C GLY A 164 2.03 -34.71 27.48
N PRO A 165 1.53 -33.47 27.57
CA PRO A 165 2.36 -32.31 27.86
C PRO A 165 2.70 -32.15 29.35
N ARG A 166 4.00 -32.17 29.70
CA ARG A 166 4.53 -31.57 30.94
C ARG A 166 5.98 -31.05 30.80
N GLU A 167 6.12 -29.78 31.18
CA GLU A 167 7.17 -29.08 31.96
C GLU A 167 8.69 -29.36 31.80
N HIS A 168 9.42 -28.24 31.85
CA HIS A 168 10.85 -27.99 32.15
C HIS A 168 11.90 -29.10 31.91
N LEU A 169 12.80 -28.80 30.95
CA LEU A 169 14.05 -29.52 30.70
C LEU A 169 15.01 -29.49 31.91
N VAL A 170 15.26 -30.68 32.48
CA VAL A 170 16.38 -30.92 33.40
C VAL A 170 17.70 -30.90 32.62
N SER A 171 18.74 -30.26 33.18
CA SER A 171 20.03 -30.10 32.52
C SER A 171 20.99 -31.25 32.82
N GLU A 172 21.37 -32.03 31.80
CA GLU A 172 22.47 -32.99 31.87
C GLU A 172 23.65 -32.58 30.96
N THR A 173 24.86 -33.00 31.34
CA THR A 173 26.12 -32.63 30.67
C THR A 173 26.70 -33.85 29.95
N ILE A 174 26.87 -33.78 28.63
CA ILE A 174 27.32 -34.92 27.82
C ILE A 174 28.85 -35.01 27.82
N LYS A 175 29.36 -36.20 28.17
CA LYS A 175 30.78 -36.58 28.16
C LYS A 175 31.01 -37.80 27.28
N ASP A 176 32.24 -37.99 26.81
CA ASP A 176 32.63 -39.19 26.07
C ASP A 176 32.90 -40.40 26.98
N GLN A 177 33.19 -41.55 26.38
CA GLN A 177 33.48 -42.80 27.09
C GLN A 177 34.80 -42.75 27.90
N ASN A 178 35.62 -41.71 27.73
CA ASN A 178 36.85 -41.46 28.47
C ASN A 178 36.68 -40.31 29.49
N GLY A 179 35.46 -39.82 29.71
CA GLY A 179 35.12 -38.81 30.72
C GLY A 179 35.39 -37.35 30.32
N SER A 180 35.77 -37.08 29.07
CA SER A 180 36.04 -35.72 28.56
C SER A 180 34.75 -35.01 28.13
N LEU A 181 34.70 -33.69 28.32
CA LEU A 181 33.54 -32.85 28.02
C LEU A 181 33.42 -32.63 26.50
N ILE A 182 32.33 -33.08 25.86
CA ILE A 182 32.17 -32.95 24.40
C ILE A 182 31.59 -31.58 24.00
N SER A 183 30.80 -30.93 24.86
CA SER A 183 30.12 -29.68 24.54
C SER A 183 29.85 -28.82 25.77
N SER A 184 29.98 -27.50 25.62
CA SER A 184 29.56 -26.51 26.63
C SER A 184 28.10 -26.08 26.42
N LYS A 185 27.47 -25.46 27.43
CA LYS A 185 26.07 -24.98 27.36
C LYS A 185 25.78 -24.06 26.16
N GLY A 186 26.77 -23.32 25.66
CA GLY A 186 26.60 -22.44 24.49
C GLY A 186 26.51 -23.20 23.17
N ASP A 187 27.35 -24.22 23.00
CA ASP A 187 27.53 -24.90 21.70
C ASP A 187 26.36 -25.81 21.37
N ALA A 188 25.83 -26.54 22.36
CA ALA A 188 24.66 -27.41 22.18
C ALA A 188 23.42 -26.61 21.74
N LYS A 189 23.20 -25.42 22.30
CA LYS A 189 22.10 -24.54 21.90
C LYS A 189 22.28 -24.03 20.46
N ARG A 190 23.49 -23.58 20.13
CA ARG A 190 23.86 -23.07 18.80
C ARG A 190 23.75 -24.14 17.70
N ILE A 191 24.07 -25.40 18.01
CA ILE A 191 23.91 -26.54 17.09
C ILE A 191 22.43 -26.90 16.93
N TYR A 192 21.64 -26.87 18.01
CA TYR A 192 20.21 -27.16 17.94
C TYR A 192 19.47 -26.13 17.06
N GLU A 193 19.72 -24.83 17.29
CA GLU A 193 19.19 -23.73 16.48
C GLU A 193 19.60 -23.92 15.00
N LYS A 194 20.90 -24.10 14.71
CA LYS A 194 21.40 -24.23 13.32
C LYS A 194 20.93 -25.49 12.58
N THR A 195 20.56 -26.55 13.30
CA THR A 195 20.06 -27.80 12.70
C THR A 195 18.55 -27.75 12.46
N TYR A 196 17.78 -27.07 13.32
CA TYR A 196 16.34 -26.91 13.14
C TYR A 196 16.00 -26.02 11.92
N TYR A 197 16.81 -24.98 11.66
CA TYR A 197 16.64 -24.11 10.48
C TYR A 197 17.13 -24.69 9.15
N SER A 198 17.89 -25.80 9.14
CA SER A 198 18.52 -26.33 7.90
C SER A 198 17.83 -27.57 7.30
N HIS A 199 16.73 -28.04 7.89
CA HIS A 199 16.00 -29.24 7.42
C HIS A 199 14.54 -28.98 6.98
N ALA A 200 14.16 -27.71 6.81
CA ALA A 200 13.01 -27.36 5.98
C ALA A 200 13.39 -27.49 4.48
N SER A 201 12.50 -28.05 3.67
CA SER A 201 12.82 -28.53 2.32
C SER A 201 12.89 -27.42 1.25
N SER A 202 14.06 -27.26 0.61
CA SER A 202 14.28 -26.85 -0.80
C SER A 202 13.25 -25.93 -1.50
N VAL A 203 12.73 -24.93 -0.79
CA VAL A 203 11.83 -23.86 -1.28
C VAL A 203 12.20 -22.62 -0.47
N VAL A 204 12.13 -21.45 -1.09
CA VAL A 204 12.61 -20.14 -0.60
C VAL A 204 12.42 -19.94 0.91
N SER A 205 13.52 -19.77 1.64
CA SER A 205 13.51 -19.47 3.07
C SER A 205 13.12 -18.01 3.32
N THR A 206 12.00 -17.77 4.02
CA THR A 206 11.80 -16.47 4.68
C THR A 206 12.68 -16.42 5.93
N VAL A 207 13.71 -15.59 5.90
CA VAL A 207 14.60 -15.35 7.03
C VAL A 207 14.01 -14.23 7.88
N THR A 208 13.54 -14.59 9.07
CA THR A 208 13.13 -13.63 10.10
C THR A 208 14.39 -13.20 10.86
N LEU A 209 14.87 -11.98 10.61
CA LEU A 209 16.07 -11.45 11.27
C LEU A 209 15.66 -10.51 12.41
N ILE A 210 16.09 -10.85 13.62
CA ILE A 210 15.81 -10.08 14.83
C ILE A 210 16.95 -9.08 15.06
N VAL A 211 16.63 -7.80 15.04
CA VAL A 211 17.51 -6.69 15.42
C VAL A 211 17.37 -6.48 16.94
N LYS A 212 18.28 -7.09 17.71
CA LYS A 212 18.40 -6.95 19.17
C LYS A 212 19.86 -7.07 19.58
N ASN A 213 20.44 -6.01 20.18
CA ASN A 213 21.75 -6.03 20.85
C ASN A 213 22.85 -6.83 20.09
N LEU A 214 22.87 -6.67 18.76
CA LEU A 214 23.77 -7.37 17.86
C LEU A 214 24.81 -6.40 17.32
N ASP A 215 25.95 -6.31 18.01
CA ASP A 215 27.16 -5.80 17.37
C ASP A 215 27.54 -6.78 16.25
N TYR A 216 27.23 -6.39 15.02
CA TYR A 216 27.55 -7.17 13.83
C TYR A 216 28.93 -6.71 13.33
N GLU A 217 29.95 -7.54 13.50
CA GLU A 217 31.19 -7.43 12.71
C GLU A 217 30.87 -7.79 11.26
N ILE A 218 30.86 -6.81 10.36
CA ILE A 218 30.65 -7.06 8.94
C ILE A 218 31.95 -6.79 8.18
N GLY A 219 32.82 -7.80 8.15
CA GLY A 219 34.12 -7.71 7.46
C GLY A 219 35.22 -7.00 8.25
N GLY A 220 35.13 -6.99 9.58
CA GLY A 220 36.10 -6.36 10.48
C GLY A 220 35.75 -4.93 10.92
N GLU A 221 34.57 -4.43 10.54
CA GLU A 221 34.02 -3.15 11.02
C GLU A 221 32.79 -3.43 11.91
N GLU A 222 32.79 -2.92 13.14
CA GLU A 222 31.66 -3.03 14.07
C GLU A 222 30.52 -2.12 13.64
N THR A 223 29.28 -2.62 13.72
CA THR A 223 28.07 -1.84 13.42
C THR A 223 27.12 -1.86 14.62
N HIS A 224 27.16 -0.78 15.41
CA HIS A 224 26.30 -0.66 16.59
C HIS A 224 24.84 -0.37 16.25
N PHE A 225 23.95 -0.98 17.03
CA PHE A 225 22.51 -0.71 17.12
C PHE A 225 22.18 -0.12 18.51
N PRO A 226 21.02 0.52 18.72
CA PRO A 226 20.63 1.03 20.03
C PRO A 226 20.61 -0.08 21.09
N SER A 227 21.24 0.14 22.24
CA SER A 227 21.18 -0.77 23.41
C SER A 227 19.83 -0.77 24.11
N ASP A 228 19.08 0.33 23.96
CA ASP A 228 17.93 0.69 24.80
C ASP A 228 16.60 0.41 24.09
N THR A 229 16.56 -0.62 23.22
CA THR A 229 15.32 -1.03 22.53
C THR A 229 14.29 -1.58 23.51
N LEU A 230 13.05 -1.07 23.47
CA LEU A 230 11.95 -1.51 24.31
C LEU A 230 11.29 -2.81 23.80
N VAL A 231 11.32 -3.03 22.50
CA VAL A 231 10.81 -4.24 21.82
C VAL A 231 11.86 -4.80 20.84
N GLU A 232 11.61 -5.95 20.22
CA GLU A 232 12.48 -6.45 19.15
C GLU A 232 12.24 -5.67 17.85
N GLY A 233 13.31 -5.32 17.13
CA GLY A 233 13.22 -5.04 15.70
C GLY A 233 13.17 -6.37 14.93
N VAL A 234 12.31 -6.49 13.92
CA VAL A 234 12.21 -7.68 13.06
C VAL A 234 12.08 -7.22 11.62
N PHE A 235 12.65 -7.98 10.68
CA PHE A 235 12.28 -7.85 9.27
C PHE A 235 12.17 -9.20 8.55
N TYR A 236 11.32 -9.21 7.52
CA TYR A 236 11.00 -10.38 6.71
C TYR A 236 11.65 -10.25 5.33
N VAL A 237 12.54 -11.17 4.97
CA VAL A 237 13.25 -11.18 3.69
C VAL A 237 13.43 -12.62 3.19
N ASN A 238 13.57 -12.78 1.87
CA ASN A 238 14.18 -13.98 1.28
C ASN A 238 15.69 -13.77 1.04
N ASP A 239 16.41 -14.82 0.65
CA ASP A 239 17.86 -14.81 0.39
C ASP A 239 18.32 -13.65 -0.53
N PHE A 240 17.51 -13.25 -1.52
CA PHE A 240 17.82 -12.16 -2.45
C PHE A 240 17.68 -10.78 -1.78
N LEU A 241 16.58 -10.59 -1.05
CA LEU A 241 16.28 -9.33 -0.35
C LEU A 241 17.19 -9.14 0.88
N GLU A 242 17.54 -10.21 1.58
CA GLU A 242 18.50 -10.21 2.70
C GLU A 242 19.84 -9.59 2.25
N LYS A 243 20.36 -10.03 1.09
CA LYS A 243 21.60 -9.50 0.54
C LYS A 243 21.53 -7.99 0.31
N LEU A 244 20.43 -7.48 -0.25
CA LEU A 244 20.26 -6.04 -0.48
C LEU A 244 20.26 -5.24 0.83
N MET A 245 19.60 -5.75 1.87
CA MET A 245 19.57 -5.11 3.19
C MET A 245 20.97 -5.08 3.85
N PHE A 246 21.72 -6.18 3.80
CA PHE A 246 23.08 -6.21 4.34
C PHE A 246 24.07 -5.41 3.50
N ASP A 247 23.88 -5.33 2.18
CA ASP A 247 24.70 -4.47 1.33
C ASP A 247 24.40 -2.97 1.57
N GLU A 248 23.16 -2.58 1.87
CA GLU A 248 22.84 -1.22 2.37
C GLU A 248 23.62 -0.90 3.66
N LEU A 249 23.58 -1.82 4.63
CA LEU A 249 24.29 -1.66 5.91
C LEU A 249 25.83 -1.60 5.74
N ARG A 250 26.42 -2.51 4.95
CA ARG A 250 27.86 -2.53 4.62
C ARG A 250 28.32 -1.25 3.96
N ASN A 251 27.54 -0.73 3.01
CA ASN A 251 27.89 0.48 2.29
C ASN A 251 27.92 1.69 3.25
N PHE A 252 26.96 1.77 4.18
CA PHE A 252 26.92 2.80 5.21
C PHE A 252 28.13 2.74 6.15
N THR A 253 28.46 1.56 6.69
CA THR A 253 29.61 1.40 7.61
C THR A 253 30.92 1.84 6.92
N ARG A 254 31.13 1.43 5.67
CA ARG A 254 32.33 1.80 4.87
C ARG A 254 32.42 3.27 4.47
N SER A 255 31.29 3.96 4.26
CA SER A 255 31.29 5.39 3.92
C SER A 255 31.44 6.29 5.15
N GLY A 256 31.27 5.74 6.36
CA GLY A 256 31.03 6.50 7.57
C GLY A 256 29.72 7.29 7.52
N ASP A 257 29.47 8.12 8.53
CA ASP A 257 28.26 8.96 8.67
C ASP A 257 28.14 10.11 7.63
N PHE A 258 28.89 10.06 6.53
CA PHE A 258 28.92 11.11 5.52
C PHE A 258 27.71 11.06 4.56
N GLY A 259 26.64 11.73 4.97
CA GLY A 259 25.64 12.28 4.03
C GLY A 259 24.68 11.26 3.41
N GLY A 260 23.97 10.51 4.24
CA GLY A 260 22.89 9.61 3.83
C GLY A 260 21.75 9.54 4.84
N PHE A 261 20.70 8.78 4.53
CA PHE A 261 19.78 8.26 5.53
C PHE A 261 20.43 7.04 6.22
N LEU A 262 20.04 6.76 7.47
CA LEU A 262 20.43 5.53 8.13
C LEU A 262 19.83 4.32 7.37
N PRO A 263 20.56 3.20 7.24
CA PRO A 263 20.06 1.97 6.64
C PRO A 263 18.74 1.51 7.26
N GLY A 264 17.87 0.89 6.47
CA GLY A 264 16.55 0.44 6.93
C GLY A 264 16.63 -0.47 8.16
N MET A 265 17.65 -1.34 8.23
CA MET A 265 17.92 -2.17 9.42
C MET A 265 18.14 -1.33 10.70
N LYS A 266 18.94 -0.26 10.63
CA LYS A 266 19.18 0.62 11.79
C LYS A 266 17.92 1.38 12.16
N GLN A 267 17.14 1.83 11.17
CA GLN A 267 15.89 2.55 11.40
C GLN A 267 14.82 1.70 12.10
N ILE A 268 14.70 0.42 11.75
CA ILE A 268 13.82 -0.54 12.46
C ILE A 268 14.22 -0.64 13.94
N GLY A 269 15.51 -0.77 14.23
CA GLY A 269 16.06 -0.79 15.60
C GLY A 269 15.85 0.55 16.35
N ASN A 270 15.99 1.68 15.66
CA ASN A 270 15.74 3.00 16.23
C ASN A 270 14.26 3.15 16.66
N VAL A 271 13.33 2.74 15.79
CA VAL A 271 11.87 2.70 16.07
C VAL A 271 11.54 1.75 17.22
N ALA A 272 12.27 0.65 17.38
CA ALA A 272 12.09 -0.31 18.49
C ALA A 272 12.39 0.28 19.89
N ALA A 273 12.99 1.46 19.98
CA ALA A 273 13.22 2.20 21.22
C ALA A 273 12.18 3.30 21.52
N LEU A 274 11.17 3.51 20.65
CA LEU A 274 10.21 4.60 20.82
C LEU A 274 9.24 4.34 22.00
N PRO A 275 8.97 5.34 22.87
CA PRO A 275 8.11 5.15 24.04
C PRO A 275 6.69 4.64 23.70
N GLY A 276 6.24 3.64 24.45
CA GLY A 276 4.91 3.03 24.30
C GLY A 276 4.71 2.14 23.08
N ILE A 277 5.78 1.82 22.32
CA ILE A 277 5.74 0.79 21.28
C ILE A 277 5.43 -0.59 21.88
N VAL A 278 4.64 -1.40 21.18
CA VAL A 278 4.30 -2.77 21.62
C VAL A 278 4.68 -3.85 20.60
N HIS A 279 4.89 -5.05 21.13
CA HIS A 279 5.27 -6.28 20.43
C HIS A 279 6.60 -6.20 19.66
N ARG A 280 6.65 -5.50 18.51
CA ARG A 280 7.78 -5.46 17.57
C ARG A 280 7.79 -4.14 16.77
N SER A 281 8.97 -3.69 16.36
CA SER A 281 9.15 -2.80 15.20
C SER A 281 9.40 -3.69 13.98
N VAL A 282 8.55 -3.61 12.95
CA VAL A 282 8.55 -4.60 11.86
C VAL A 282 8.93 -3.96 10.53
N GLY A 283 9.85 -4.57 9.78
CA GLY A 283 10.20 -4.24 8.41
C GLY A 283 9.71 -5.32 7.44
N LEU A 284 8.90 -4.94 6.46
CA LEU A 284 8.40 -5.83 5.43
C LEU A 284 9.41 -6.05 4.29
N PRO A 285 9.18 -6.97 3.34
CA PRO A 285 10.20 -7.34 2.35
C PRO A 285 10.62 -6.20 1.41
N ASP A 286 9.75 -5.20 1.23
CA ASP A 286 10.01 -3.96 0.50
C ASP A 286 10.81 -2.91 1.29
N VAL A 287 11.19 -3.19 2.55
CA VAL A 287 11.80 -2.21 3.47
C VAL A 287 13.11 -1.58 2.95
N HIS A 288 13.26 -0.27 3.09
CA HIS A 288 14.44 0.50 2.67
C HIS A 288 14.54 1.84 3.42
N SER A 289 15.73 2.46 3.42
CA SER A 289 16.00 3.74 4.10
C SER A 289 14.93 4.81 3.85
N GLY A 290 14.40 5.39 4.93
CA GLY A 290 13.40 6.47 4.93
C GLY A 290 13.78 7.63 5.85
N TYR A 291 12.84 8.53 6.14
CA TYR A 291 13.01 9.60 7.14
C TYR A 291 12.59 9.11 8.54
N GLY A 292 13.53 8.88 9.44
CA GLY A 292 13.30 8.33 10.79
C GLY A 292 12.92 6.85 10.77
N PHE A 293 11.65 6.56 10.49
CA PHE A 293 11.21 5.21 10.15
C PHE A 293 11.70 4.85 8.74
N ALA A 294 11.99 3.57 8.50
CA ALA A 294 12.19 3.06 7.14
C ALA A 294 10.87 3.16 6.33
N ILE A 295 10.96 3.16 5.01
CA ILE A 295 9.79 2.89 4.14
C ILE A 295 9.66 1.37 4.08
N GLY A 296 8.46 0.81 4.25
CA GLY A 296 8.25 -0.63 4.51
C GLY A 296 8.25 -0.99 5.99
N ASN A 297 8.17 -0.02 6.90
CA ASN A 297 8.21 -0.25 8.35
C ASN A 297 6.90 0.17 9.03
N MET A 298 6.47 -0.63 10.01
CA MET A 298 5.29 -0.40 10.85
C MET A 298 5.63 -0.64 12.31
N ALA A 299 4.94 0.11 13.17
CA ALA A 299 5.01 -0.02 14.61
C ALA A 299 3.64 0.37 15.20
N ALA A 300 3.25 -0.31 16.28
CA ALA A 300 2.01 -0.02 16.98
C ALA A 300 2.32 0.51 18.39
N PHE A 301 1.56 1.51 18.82
CA PHE A 301 1.72 2.17 20.12
C PHE A 301 0.44 2.01 20.95
N ASP A 302 0.57 1.59 22.21
CA ASP A 302 -0.58 1.29 23.08
C ASP A 302 -1.23 2.56 23.64
N LEU A 303 -2.47 2.86 23.22
CA LEU A 303 -3.14 4.09 23.66
C LEU A 303 -3.52 4.12 25.15
N SER A 304 -3.37 3.00 25.87
CA SER A 304 -3.49 2.97 27.33
C SER A 304 -2.20 3.34 28.06
N ASP A 305 -1.05 3.35 27.37
CA ASP A 305 0.21 3.86 27.91
C ASP A 305 0.29 5.38 27.71
N PRO A 306 0.35 6.21 28.77
CA PRO A 306 0.56 7.66 28.64
C PRO A 306 1.91 8.02 27.99
N ASN A 307 2.80 7.04 27.79
CA ASN A 307 4.03 7.23 27.05
C ASN A 307 3.88 7.06 25.53
N ALA A 308 2.80 6.46 25.03
CA ALA A 308 2.61 6.22 23.60
C ALA A 308 2.75 7.48 22.76
N VAL A 309 3.46 7.37 21.64
CA VAL A 309 3.78 8.50 20.76
C VAL A 309 3.12 8.39 19.39
N VAL A 310 2.96 9.55 18.75
CA VAL A 310 2.70 9.67 17.32
C VAL A 310 3.89 10.35 16.64
N SER A 311 4.32 9.84 15.49
CA SER A 311 5.42 10.41 14.70
C SER A 311 5.04 10.59 13.22
N PRO A 312 5.12 11.82 12.68
CA PRO A 312 5.04 12.07 11.24
C PRO A 312 6.11 11.31 10.45
N GLY A 313 7.26 11.03 11.08
CA GLY A 313 8.30 10.16 10.53
C GLY A 313 7.81 8.74 10.27
N GLY A 314 6.88 8.21 11.09
CA GLY A 314 6.27 6.88 10.96
C GLY A 314 5.03 6.80 10.07
N VAL A 315 4.52 7.94 9.60
CA VAL A 315 3.46 8.01 8.58
C VAL A 315 4.05 8.30 7.20
N GLY A 316 5.09 9.15 7.14
CA GLY A 316 5.65 9.66 5.90
C GLY A 316 5.07 11.01 5.47
N PHE A 317 5.77 11.67 4.55
CA PHE A 317 5.39 13.03 4.11
C PHE A 317 4.18 13.04 3.19
N ASP A 318 4.05 12.11 2.24
CA ASP A 318 2.83 12.00 1.44
C ASP A 318 1.80 11.16 2.19
N ILE A 319 1.09 11.82 3.12
CA ILE A 319 0.05 11.24 3.96
C ILE A 319 -1.05 10.66 3.07
N ASN A 320 -1.49 9.45 3.37
CA ASN A 320 -2.39 8.65 2.54
C ASN A 320 -1.96 8.59 1.07
N CYS A 321 -0.65 8.52 0.79
CA CYS A 321 -0.21 7.86 -0.44
C CYS A 321 -0.74 6.43 -0.41
N GLY A 322 -1.31 6.01 -1.54
CA GLY A 322 -2.11 4.80 -1.62
C GLY A 322 -2.47 4.46 -3.06
N VAL A 323 -3.03 3.28 -3.23
CA VAL A 323 -3.34 2.68 -4.53
C VAL A 323 -4.83 2.43 -4.60
N ARG A 324 -5.42 2.73 -5.76
CA ARG A 324 -6.80 2.37 -6.13
C ARG A 324 -6.78 1.52 -7.39
N LEU A 325 -7.54 0.43 -7.42
CA LEU A 325 -7.67 -0.43 -8.58
C LEU A 325 -9.12 -0.43 -9.08
N LEU A 326 -9.32 -0.23 -10.37
CA LEU A 326 -10.61 -0.35 -11.05
C LEU A 326 -10.60 -1.58 -11.95
N ARG A 327 -11.69 -2.35 -11.97
CA ARG A 327 -11.94 -3.36 -13.00
C ARG A 327 -12.52 -2.73 -14.27
N THR A 328 -12.54 -3.50 -15.35
CA THR A 328 -13.36 -3.24 -16.54
C THR A 328 -13.81 -4.58 -17.12
N ASN A 329 -14.84 -4.58 -17.96
CA ASN A 329 -15.20 -5.75 -18.77
C ASN A 329 -14.39 -5.88 -20.08
N LEU A 330 -13.40 -5.00 -20.30
CA LEU A 330 -12.57 -4.99 -21.49
C LEU A 330 -11.48 -6.07 -21.42
N THR A 331 -11.09 -6.57 -22.60
CA THR A 331 -9.96 -7.47 -22.79
C THR A 331 -8.79 -6.79 -23.49
N LEU A 332 -7.59 -7.33 -23.31
CA LEU A 332 -6.37 -6.90 -24.01
C LEU A 332 -6.59 -6.76 -25.54
N LYS A 333 -7.33 -7.69 -26.15
CA LYS A 333 -7.65 -7.67 -27.59
C LYS A 333 -8.45 -6.43 -28.01
N GLN A 334 -9.32 -5.91 -27.14
CA GLN A 334 -10.10 -4.70 -27.40
C GLN A 334 -9.28 -3.42 -27.16
N VAL A 335 -8.32 -3.46 -26.23
CA VAL A 335 -7.50 -2.29 -25.88
C VAL A 335 -6.29 -2.12 -26.81
N LEU A 336 -5.64 -3.19 -27.26
CA LEU A 336 -4.44 -3.13 -28.11
C LEU A 336 -4.58 -2.18 -29.33
N PRO A 337 -5.67 -2.19 -30.12
CA PRO A 337 -5.82 -1.29 -31.27
C PRO A 337 -5.92 0.19 -30.91
N VAL A 338 -6.31 0.51 -29.67
CA VAL A 338 -6.49 1.90 -29.18
C VAL A 338 -5.47 2.31 -28.12
N LYS A 339 -4.54 1.42 -27.74
CA LYS A 339 -3.57 1.58 -26.64
C LYS A 339 -2.96 2.98 -26.59
N GLU A 340 -2.27 3.41 -27.65
CA GLU A 340 -1.60 4.73 -27.70
C GLU A 340 -2.57 5.91 -27.55
N LYS A 341 -3.76 5.80 -28.14
CA LYS A 341 -4.80 6.83 -28.09
C LYS A 341 -5.44 6.90 -26.70
N LEU A 342 -5.62 5.76 -26.04
CA LEU A 342 -6.14 5.64 -24.69
C LEU A 342 -5.13 6.17 -23.65
N THR A 343 -3.85 5.80 -23.75
CA THR A 343 -2.78 6.36 -22.91
C THR A 343 -2.68 7.88 -23.06
N GLN A 344 -2.72 8.39 -24.30
CA GLN A 344 -2.75 9.83 -24.54
C GLN A 344 -4.00 10.48 -23.93
N THR A 345 -5.17 9.87 -24.13
CA THR A 345 -6.42 10.44 -23.61
C THR A 345 -6.46 10.46 -22.09
N LEU A 346 -5.91 9.45 -21.39
CA LEU A 346 -5.73 9.49 -19.94
C LEU A 346 -4.81 10.64 -19.52
N PHE A 347 -3.68 10.80 -20.20
CA PHE A 347 -2.72 11.90 -19.94
C PHE A 347 -3.33 13.29 -20.18
N ASP A 348 -4.22 13.41 -21.17
CA ASP A 348 -4.94 14.66 -21.46
C ASP A 348 -6.02 14.98 -20.41
N HIS A 349 -6.62 13.96 -19.77
CA HIS A 349 -7.68 14.15 -18.75
C HIS A 349 -7.12 14.26 -17.32
N ILE A 350 -6.04 13.56 -16.99
CA ILE A 350 -5.44 13.51 -15.66
C ILE A 350 -4.18 14.39 -15.64
N PRO A 351 -4.20 15.56 -14.98
CA PRO A 351 -3.02 16.42 -14.91
C PRO A 351 -1.88 15.76 -14.13
N VAL A 352 -0.74 15.65 -14.80
CA VAL A 352 0.51 15.05 -14.26
C VAL A 352 1.61 16.11 -14.10
N GLY A 353 2.60 15.85 -13.25
CA GLY A 353 3.78 16.70 -13.06
C GLY A 353 3.77 17.59 -11.82
N VAL A 354 4.92 18.22 -11.55
CA VAL A 354 5.11 19.14 -10.42
C VAL A 354 4.54 20.51 -10.76
N GLY A 355 3.61 21.01 -9.94
CA GLY A 355 3.00 22.34 -10.13
C GLY A 355 1.78 22.37 -11.05
N SER A 356 1.45 21.23 -11.66
CA SER A 356 0.22 21.04 -12.45
C SER A 356 -1.03 21.28 -11.61
N LYS A 357 -2.10 21.73 -12.27
CA LYS A 357 -3.34 22.14 -11.61
C LYS A 357 -4.47 21.15 -11.86
N GLY A 358 -5.34 21.01 -10.86
CA GLY A 358 -6.60 20.29 -10.97
C GLY A 358 -7.54 20.86 -12.02
N VAL A 359 -8.31 19.97 -12.66
CA VAL A 359 -9.39 20.33 -13.58
C VAL A 359 -10.76 20.37 -12.88
N ILE A 360 -10.89 19.80 -11.69
CA ILE A 360 -12.10 19.87 -10.88
C ILE A 360 -12.17 21.26 -10.21
N PRO A 361 -13.30 22.00 -10.34
CA PRO A 361 -13.50 23.28 -9.68
C PRO A 361 -13.32 23.16 -8.15
N MET A 362 -12.41 23.96 -7.61
CA MET A 362 -11.98 23.86 -6.22
C MET A 362 -11.61 25.25 -5.71
N ASP A 363 -12.47 25.81 -4.86
CA ASP A 363 -12.21 27.03 -4.11
C ASP A 363 -11.84 26.73 -2.65
N ALA A 364 -11.61 27.79 -1.86
CA ALA A 364 -11.21 27.63 -0.46
C ALA A 364 -12.28 26.92 0.39
N GLN A 365 -13.57 27.19 0.18
CA GLN A 365 -14.64 26.56 0.96
C GLN A 365 -14.81 25.10 0.55
N ALA A 366 -14.84 24.82 -0.76
CA ALA A 366 -14.90 23.46 -1.28
C ALA A 366 -13.73 22.59 -0.76
N LEU A 367 -12.54 23.19 -0.58
CA LEU A 367 -11.39 22.50 0.02
C LEU A 367 -11.62 22.20 1.50
N GLU A 368 -12.08 23.15 2.32
CA GLU A 368 -12.39 22.90 3.74
C GLU A 368 -13.40 21.74 3.89
N GLU A 369 -14.47 21.76 3.09
CA GLU A 369 -15.47 20.70 3.09
C GLU A 369 -14.89 19.35 2.62
N ALA A 370 -14.02 19.33 1.60
CA ALA A 370 -13.34 18.11 1.16
C ALA A 370 -12.37 17.54 2.22
N LEU A 371 -11.74 18.40 3.02
CA LEU A 371 -10.88 18.00 4.16
C LEU A 371 -11.69 17.34 5.28
N GLU A 372 -12.90 17.82 5.56
CA GLU A 372 -13.78 17.28 6.61
C GLU A 372 -14.55 16.01 6.17
N MET A 373 -15.01 16.01 4.92
CA MET A 373 -15.95 15.02 4.39
C MET A 373 -15.29 13.89 3.58
N GLY A 374 -14.06 14.05 3.10
CA GLY A 374 -13.43 13.03 2.25
C GLY A 374 -14.31 12.67 1.05
N MET A 375 -14.48 11.38 0.75
CA MET A 375 -15.32 10.92 -0.37
C MET A 375 -16.82 11.26 -0.23
N ASP A 376 -17.34 11.60 0.95
CA ASP A 376 -18.71 12.14 1.07
C ASP A 376 -18.86 13.45 0.28
N TRP A 377 -17.80 14.29 0.23
CA TRP A 377 -17.79 15.49 -0.61
C TRP A 377 -17.84 15.11 -2.09
N SER A 378 -16.98 14.19 -2.53
CA SER A 378 -16.95 13.73 -3.92
C SER A 378 -18.28 13.14 -4.38
N LEU A 379 -18.96 12.38 -3.51
CA LEU A 379 -20.27 11.79 -3.81
C LEU A 379 -21.33 12.87 -4.00
N ARG A 380 -21.39 13.85 -3.09
CA ARG A 380 -22.31 14.99 -3.17
C ARG A 380 -22.08 15.86 -4.42
N GLN A 381 -20.85 15.94 -4.93
CA GLN A 381 -20.53 16.64 -6.18
C GLN A 381 -20.68 15.77 -7.45
N GLY A 382 -21.02 14.48 -7.33
CA GLY A 382 -21.19 13.58 -8.46
C GLY A 382 -19.89 13.07 -9.11
N TYR A 383 -18.75 13.15 -8.39
CA TYR A 383 -17.45 12.63 -8.88
C TYR A 383 -17.21 11.16 -8.54
N VAL A 384 -18.04 10.53 -7.71
CA VAL A 384 -17.97 9.10 -7.38
C VAL A 384 -19.36 8.48 -7.35
N TRP A 385 -19.41 7.16 -7.50
CA TRP A 385 -20.58 6.35 -7.26
C TRP A 385 -20.71 6.04 -5.76
N ALA A 386 -21.88 5.57 -5.31
CA ALA A 386 -22.05 5.18 -3.91
C ALA A 386 -21.14 3.97 -3.56
N ASP A 387 -21.11 2.99 -4.46
CA ASP A 387 -20.28 1.78 -4.41
C ASP A 387 -18.77 2.07 -4.30
N ASP A 388 -18.27 3.15 -4.92
CA ASP A 388 -16.87 3.57 -4.82
C ASP A 388 -16.42 3.82 -3.37
N LYS A 389 -17.35 4.22 -2.50
CA LYS A 389 -17.08 4.41 -1.07
C LYS A 389 -17.06 3.09 -0.31
N GLU A 390 -17.93 2.15 -0.66
CA GLU A 390 -17.99 0.84 -0.01
C GLU A 390 -16.70 0.05 -0.27
N HIS A 391 -16.12 0.22 -1.46
CA HIS A 391 -14.84 -0.33 -1.89
C HIS A 391 -13.63 0.58 -1.57
N CYS A 392 -13.72 1.41 -0.52
CA CYS A 392 -12.63 2.29 -0.10
C CYS A 392 -12.31 2.13 1.38
N GLU A 393 -11.02 2.08 1.72
CA GLU A 393 -10.55 2.08 3.10
C GLU A 393 -11.09 3.31 3.89
N GLU A 394 -11.58 3.08 5.12
CA GLU A 394 -12.34 4.06 5.92
C GLU A 394 -13.59 4.64 5.23
N TYR A 395 -14.18 3.94 4.26
CA TYR A 395 -15.22 4.47 3.36
C TYR A 395 -14.80 5.78 2.65
N GLY A 396 -13.49 6.00 2.50
CA GLY A 396 -12.90 7.21 1.95
C GLY A 396 -12.94 8.44 2.88
N ARG A 397 -13.14 8.25 4.20
CA ARG A 397 -13.22 9.36 5.17
C ARG A 397 -12.78 8.96 6.59
N MET A 398 -11.74 9.64 7.09
CA MET A 398 -11.43 9.68 8.52
C MET A 398 -12.29 10.75 9.22
N LEU A 399 -13.13 10.32 10.15
CA LEU A 399 -14.13 11.16 10.85
C LEU A 399 -13.52 12.18 11.82
N GLN A 400 -12.31 11.92 12.32
CA GLN A 400 -11.57 12.80 13.22
C GLN A 400 -10.81 13.93 12.50
N ALA A 401 -11.01 14.11 11.20
CA ALA A 401 -10.41 15.21 10.45
C ALA A 401 -10.87 16.57 10.97
N ASP A 402 -9.91 17.45 11.25
CA ASP A 402 -10.18 18.84 11.65
C ASP A 402 -9.43 19.77 10.68
N PRO A 403 -10.13 20.36 9.69
CA PRO A 403 -9.52 21.28 8.75
C PRO A 403 -8.88 22.50 9.43
N SER A 404 -9.30 22.89 10.64
CA SER A 404 -8.69 24.02 11.37
C SER A 404 -7.25 23.74 11.80
N LYS A 405 -6.85 22.46 11.89
CA LYS A 405 -5.48 22.02 12.22
C LYS A 405 -4.57 21.93 11.00
N VAL A 406 -5.12 22.02 9.78
CA VAL A 406 -4.33 22.09 8.54
C VAL A 406 -3.91 23.54 8.31
N SER A 407 -2.60 23.79 8.21
CA SER A 407 -2.07 25.15 8.07
C SER A 407 -2.52 25.84 6.77
N SER A 408 -2.61 27.18 6.80
CA SER A 408 -2.91 27.97 5.60
C SER A 408 -1.87 27.74 4.48
N ARG A 409 -0.62 27.44 4.85
CA ARG A 409 0.45 27.04 3.91
C ARG A 409 0.16 25.69 3.27
N ALA A 410 -0.31 24.70 4.03
CA ALA A 410 -0.71 23.41 3.50
C ALA A 410 -1.90 23.57 2.55
N LYS A 411 -2.98 24.24 2.96
CA LYS A 411 -4.15 24.51 2.11
C LYS A 411 -3.76 25.23 0.82
N LYS A 412 -2.91 26.26 0.88
CA LYS A 412 -2.41 26.98 -0.30
C LYS A 412 -1.58 26.11 -1.26
N ARG A 413 -0.88 25.07 -0.76
CA ARG A 413 -0.18 24.07 -1.60
C ARG A 413 -1.13 23.03 -2.18
N GLY A 414 -2.14 22.59 -1.42
CA GLY A 414 -3.11 21.57 -1.81
C GLY A 414 -4.18 22.06 -2.78
N LEU A 415 -4.71 23.26 -2.57
CA LEU A 415 -5.81 23.84 -3.35
C LEU A 415 -5.64 23.71 -4.87
N PRO A 416 -4.51 24.12 -5.50
CA PRO A 416 -4.34 23.96 -6.93
C PRO A 416 -4.09 22.51 -7.37
N GLN A 417 -3.71 21.58 -6.48
CA GLN A 417 -3.21 20.24 -6.81
C GLN A 417 -4.25 19.10 -6.70
N LEU A 418 -5.50 19.40 -6.33
CA LEU A 418 -6.53 18.38 -6.21
C LEU A 418 -6.94 17.84 -7.59
N GLY A 419 -7.13 16.54 -7.72
CA GLY A 419 -7.35 15.88 -9.01
C GLY A 419 -6.09 15.85 -9.88
N THR A 420 -4.90 15.76 -9.27
CA THR A 420 -3.62 15.63 -10.00
C THR A 420 -2.83 14.43 -9.50
N LEU A 421 -2.10 13.80 -10.42
CA LEU A 421 -1.29 12.62 -10.12
C LEU A 421 0.04 13.00 -9.44
N GLY A 422 0.75 13.97 -10.02
CA GLY A 422 2.01 14.45 -9.50
C GLY A 422 3.26 13.88 -10.16
N ALA A 423 4.22 13.48 -9.33
CA ALA A 423 5.58 13.11 -9.70
C ALA A 423 6.17 12.20 -8.61
N GLY A 424 7.33 11.61 -8.89
CA GLY A 424 7.85 10.48 -8.13
C GLY A 424 7.21 9.19 -8.63
N ASN A 425 7.02 8.22 -7.75
CA ASN A 425 6.43 6.91 -8.06
C ASN A 425 4.89 6.92 -8.23
N HIS A 426 4.30 8.06 -8.61
CA HIS A 426 2.84 8.18 -8.82
C HIS A 426 2.51 7.94 -10.29
N TYR A 427 1.60 7.01 -10.56
CA TYR A 427 1.20 6.59 -11.90
C TYR A 427 -0.31 6.33 -12.01
N ALA A 428 -0.83 6.41 -13.23
CA ALA A 428 -2.12 5.86 -13.61
C ALA A 428 -1.84 4.88 -14.76
N GLU A 429 -1.99 3.58 -14.49
CA GLU A 429 -1.50 2.51 -15.37
C GLU A 429 -2.61 1.55 -15.75
N ILE A 430 -2.78 1.33 -17.06
CA ILE A 430 -3.68 0.33 -17.60
C ILE A 430 -2.92 -1.00 -17.62
N GLN A 431 -3.41 -1.95 -16.82
CA GLN A 431 -2.79 -3.24 -16.60
C GLN A 431 -3.65 -4.36 -17.20
N VAL A 432 -3.07 -5.55 -17.29
CA VAL A 432 -3.69 -6.76 -17.83
C VAL A 432 -3.58 -7.87 -16.79
N VAL A 433 -4.67 -8.58 -16.54
CA VAL A 433 -4.67 -9.76 -15.67
C VAL A 433 -4.00 -10.93 -16.42
N GLU A 434 -2.70 -11.12 -16.19
CA GLU A 434 -1.92 -12.20 -16.80
C GLU A 434 -2.10 -13.54 -16.09
N GLN A 435 -2.24 -13.53 -14.76
CA GLN A 435 -2.34 -14.73 -13.93
C GLN A 435 -3.36 -14.54 -12.79
N ILE A 436 -4.09 -15.61 -12.48
CA ILE A 436 -5.01 -15.70 -11.33
C ILE A 436 -4.52 -16.86 -10.45
N PHE A 437 -4.21 -16.57 -9.19
CA PHE A 437 -3.73 -17.55 -8.21
C PHE A 437 -4.88 -18.13 -7.37
N ASP A 438 -5.75 -17.27 -6.85
CA ASP A 438 -7.02 -17.65 -6.22
C ASP A 438 -8.18 -17.18 -7.11
N LYS A 439 -8.90 -18.15 -7.70
CA LYS A 439 -10.06 -17.87 -8.55
C LYS A 439 -11.28 -17.39 -7.76
N HIS A 440 -11.47 -17.82 -6.52
CA HIS A 440 -12.59 -17.39 -5.70
C HIS A 440 -12.45 -15.91 -5.33
N ALA A 441 -11.27 -15.53 -4.82
CA ALA A 441 -10.96 -14.13 -4.52
C ALA A 441 -11.03 -13.24 -5.78
N ALA A 442 -10.46 -13.69 -6.91
CA ALA A 442 -10.50 -12.94 -8.17
C ALA A 442 -11.93 -12.69 -8.66
N THR A 443 -12.78 -13.72 -8.75
CA THR A 443 -14.19 -13.55 -9.14
C THR A 443 -14.97 -12.66 -8.17
N LYS A 444 -14.66 -12.68 -6.87
CA LYS A 444 -15.26 -11.72 -5.90
C LYS A 444 -14.84 -10.28 -6.17
N MET A 445 -13.64 -10.06 -6.67
CA MET A 445 -13.16 -8.74 -7.14
C MET A 445 -13.61 -8.42 -8.58
N GLY A 446 -14.49 -9.23 -9.19
CA GLY A 446 -14.91 -9.07 -10.58
C GLY A 446 -13.78 -9.24 -11.60
N ILE A 447 -12.75 -10.02 -11.25
CA ILE A 447 -11.68 -10.50 -12.13
C ILE A 447 -11.99 -11.95 -12.51
N ASP A 448 -12.67 -12.14 -13.64
CA ASP A 448 -13.23 -13.44 -14.02
C ASP A 448 -12.40 -14.20 -15.08
N GLN A 449 -11.49 -13.50 -15.76
CA GLN A 449 -10.72 -14.08 -16.87
C GLN A 449 -9.32 -13.48 -17.02
N LEU A 450 -8.41 -14.28 -17.58
CA LEU A 450 -7.12 -13.79 -18.05
C LEU A 450 -7.31 -12.83 -19.24
N ASN A 451 -6.37 -11.91 -19.40
CA ASN A 451 -6.41 -10.80 -20.36
C ASN A 451 -7.49 -9.73 -20.08
N GLN A 452 -8.19 -9.78 -18.94
CA GLN A 452 -9.05 -8.70 -18.50
C GLN A 452 -8.22 -7.45 -18.20
N VAL A 453 -8.76 -6.28 -18.52
CA VAL A 453 -8.09 -4.99 -18.36
C VAL A 453 -8.54 -4.33 -17.07
N VAL A 454 -7.57 -3.81 -16.32
CA VAL A 454 -7.78 -3.08 -15.06
C VAL A 454 -7.00 -1.76 -15.09
N LEU A 455 -7.37 -0.80 -14.25
CA LEU A 455 -6.70 0.49 -14.12
C LEU A 455 -6.24 0.71 -12.69
N MET A 456 -4.93 0.83 -12.50
CA MET A 456 -4.32 1.15 -11.20
C MET A 456 -3.97 2.64 -11.13
N ILE A 457 -4.37 3.31 -10.04
CA ILE A 457 -4.07 4.71 -9.76
C ILE A 457 -3.30 4.79 -8.44
N HIS A 458 -2.02 5.15 -8.48
CA HIS A 458 -1.17 5.36 -7.30
C HIS A 458 -0.94 6.86 -7.08
N CYS A 459 -1.49 7.40 -5.99
CA CYS A 459 -1.27 8.79 -5.58
C CYS A 459 -1.65 9.05 -4.12
N GLY A 460 -1.13 10.13 -3.52
CA GLY A 460 -1.47 10.61 -2.18
C GLY A 460 -1.99 12.04 -2.08
N SER A 461 -1.70 12.69 -0.95
CA SER A 461 -2.16 14.03 -0.56
C SER A 461 -1.29 15.18 -1.08
N ARG A 462 -0.37 14.88 -2.01
CA ARG A 462 0.35 15.87 -2.82
C ARG A 462 1.18 16.83 -1.96
N GLY A 463 1.31 18.09 -2.37
CA GLY A 463 2.01 19.11 -1.60
C GLY A 463 1.33 19.47 -0.26
N MET A 464 0.10 19.01 -0.01
CA MET A 464 -0.64 19.34 1.20
C MET A 464 -0.22 18.47 2.39
N GLY A 465 -0.30 17.14 2.28
CA GLY A 465 0.15 16.25 3.36
C GLY A 465 1.64 16.40 3.65
N HIS A 466 2.47 16.63 2.64
CA HIS A 466 3.87 16.96 2.84
C HIS A 466 4.03 18.19 3.74
N GLN A 467 3.20 19.22 3.57
CA GLN A 467 3.25 20.40 4.42
C GLN A 467 2.72 20.10 5.84
N VAL A 468 1.64 19.33 5.98
CA VAL A 468 1.13 18.88 7.29
C VAL A 468 2.21 18.12 8.07
N ALA A 469 2.89 17.16 7.46
CA ALA A 469 4.02 16.45 8.08
C ALA A 469 5.18 17.39 8.43
N THR A 470 5.52 18.34 7.55
CA THR A 470 6.59 19.33 7.81
C THR A 470 6.25 20.23 9.00
N ASP A 471 5.01 20.71 9.08
CA ASP A 471 4.55 21.62 10.14
C ASP A 471 4.49 20.87 11.49
N ALA A 472 4.05 19.60 11.48
CA ALA A 472 4.02 18.73 12.64
C ALA A 472 5.42 18.41 13.20
N LEU A 473 6.40 18.11 12.35
CA LEU A 473 7.78 17.88 12.79
C LEU A 473 8.35 19.08 13.57
N VAL A 474 8.09 20.31 13.11
CA VAL A 474 8.54 21.54 13.79
C VAL A 474 7.83 21.76 15.14
N ALA A 475 6.56 21.36 15.27
CA ALA A 475 5.85 21.39 16.54
C ALA A 475 6.39 20.32 17.51
N MET A 476 6.60 19.10 17.01
CA MET A 476 7.06 17.97 17.81
C MET A 476 8.50 18.12 18.31
N GLU A 477 9.41 18.70 17.52
CA GLU A 477 10.76 19.07 18.01
C GLU A 477 10.74 20.01 19.23
N ARG A 478 9.64 20.76 19.44
CA ARG A 478 9.43 21.60 20.63
C ARG A 478 8.77 20.80 21.76
N ALA A 479 7.75 19.99 21.44
CA ALA A 479 7.08 19.11 22.40
C ALA A 479 8.08 18.16 23.08
N MET A 480 8.95 17.49 22.32
CA MET A 480 9.97 16.58 22.86
C MET A 480 10.89 17.25 23.89
N LYS A 481 11.30 18.50 23.65
CA LYS A 481 12.15 19.26 24.58
C LYS A 481 11.42 19.65 25.86
N ARG A 482 10.12 19.95 25.78
CA ARG A 482 9.24 20.24 26.92
C ARG A 482 8.99 18.98 27.74
N ASP A 483 8.65 17.89 27.06
CA ASP A 483 8.16 16.64 27.63
C ASP A 483 9.30 15.62 27.94
N LYS A 484 10.56 16.02 27.67
CA LYS A 484 11.79 15.24 27.85
C LYS A 484 11.75 13.88 27.12
N ILE A 485 11.23 13.88 25.90
CA ILE A 485 11.25 12.71 25.02
C ILE A 485 12.61 12.69 24.31
N GLU A 486 13.47 11.77 24.71
CA GLU A 486 14.75 11.51 24.05
C GLU A 486 14.58 10.40 23.00
N VAL A 487 15.30 10.53 21.88
CA VAL A 487 15.29 9.57 20.76
C VAL A 487 16.71 9.39 20.23
N ASN A 488 16.99 8.20 19.73
CA ASN A 488 18.28 7.81 19.13
C ASN A 488 18.50 8.37 17.71
N ASP A 489 17.47 8.90 17.05
CA ASP A 489 17.56 9.63 15.78
C ASP A 489 16.62 10.84 15.80
N ARG A 490 17.14 12.04 15.51
CA ARG A 490 16.35 13.28 15.42
C ARG A 490 15.20 13.19 14.41
N GLN A 491 15.32 12.35 13.38
CA GLN A 491 14.26 12.13 12.39
C GLN A 491 13.05 11.35 12.95
N LEU A 492 13.18 10.73 14.14
CA LEU A 492 12.07 10.14 14.90
C LEU A 492 11.31 11.18 15.75
N ALA A 493 11.26 12.44 15.32
CA ALA A 493 10.52 13.47 16.02
C ALA A 493 9.04 13.07 16.20
N CYS A 494 8.56 13.19 17.43
CA CYS A 494 7.27 12.66 17.87
C CYS A 494 6.70 13.47 19.04
N ALA A 495 5.45 13.22 19.40
CA ALA A 495 4.85 13.71 20.65
C ALA A 495 3.96 12.63 21.26
N ARG A 496 3.65 12.72 22.56
CA ARG A 496 2.66 11.83 23.18
C ARG A 496 1.32 11.93 22.45
N VAL A 497 0.62 10.82 22.27
CA VAL A 497 -0.64 10.79 21.49
C VAL A 497 -1.71 11.70 22.10
N ASP A 498 -1.79 11.78 23.42
CA ASP A 498 -2.75 12.60 24.18
C ASP A 498 -2.37 14.10 24.26
N SER A 499 -1.14 14.46 23.88
CA SER A 499 -0.67 15.85 23.90
C SER A 499 -1.38 16.71 22.84
N GLN A 500 -1.37 18.04 23.05
CA GLN A 500 -1.95 18.99 22.10
C GLN A 500 -1.32 18.86 20.70
N GLU A 501 0.01 18.70 20.62
CA GLU A 501 0.71 18.49 19.35
C GLU A 501 0.40 17.13 18.70
N GLY A 502 0.24 16.07 19.51
CA GLY A 502 -0.14 14.74 19.02
C GLY A 502 -1.54 14.71 18.43
N GLN A 503 -2.53 15.24 19.18
CA GLN A 503 -3.92 15.34 18.74
C GLN A 503 -4.09 16.26 17.53
N ASP A 504 -3.41 17.42 17.49
CA ASP A 504 -3.51 18.33 16.36
C ASP A 504 -2.88 17.73 15.09
N TYR A 505 -1.77 16.98 15.22
CA TYR A 505 -1.22 16.23 14.09
C TYR A 505 -2.16 15.13 13.61
N LEU A 506 -2.73 14.32 14.50
CA LEU A 506 -3.65 13.23 14.10
C LEU A 506 -4.88 13.75 13.35
N LYS A 507 -5.44 14.88 13.78
CA LYS A 507 -6.57 15.52 13.10
C LYS A 507 -6.19 16.16 11.76
N ALA A 508 -5.01 16.80 11.67
CA ALA A 508 -4.50 17.35 10.42
C ALA A 508 -4.09 16.26 9.42
N MET A 509 -3.57 15.13 9.91
CA MET A 509 -3.26 13.92 9.14
C MET A 509 -4.55 13.29 8.60
N ALA A 510 -5.60 13.16 9.40
CA ALA A 510 -6.91 12.70 8.95
C ALA A 510 -7.50 13.60 7.85
N ALA A 511 -7.40 14.93 7.99
CA ALA A 511 -7.78 15.87 6.94
C ALA A 511 -6.92 15.72 5.66
N ALA A 512 -5.62 15.46 5.79
CA ALA A 512 -4.75 15.15 4.65
C ALA A 512 -5.09 13.79 4.00
N ALA A 513 -5.53 12.81 4.78
CA ALA A 513 -6.01 11.53 4.28
C ALA A 513 -7.30 11.68 3.47
N ASN A 514 -8.26 12.47 3.98
CA ASN A 514 -9.50 12.82 3.28
C ASN A 514 -9.22 13.46 1.92
N TYR A 515 -8.31 14.43 1.86
CA TYR A 515 -7.86 15.02 0.60
C TYR A 515 -7.28 14.00 -0.39
N ALA A 516 -6.49 13.02 0.07
CA ALA A 516 -5.92 12.00 -0.82
C ALA A 516 -7.00 11.07 -1.42
N TRP A 517 -8.01 10.67 -0.65
CA TRP A 517 -9.14 9.90 -1.18
C TRP A 517 -9.99 10.73 -2.15
N VAL A 518 -10.21 12.03 -1.87
CA VAL A 518 -10.85 12.94 -2.83
C VAL A 518 -9.99 13.05 -4.10
N ASN A 519 -8.66 13.15 -3.98
CA ASN A 519 -7.74 13.22 -5.12
C ASN A 519 -7.77 11.95 -5.99
N ARG A 520 -7.70 10.75 -5.39
CA ARG A 520 -7.85 9.47 -6.12
C ARG A 520 -9.24 9.33 -6.75
N SER A 521 -10.28 9.82 -6.08
CA SER A 521 -11.65 9.87 -6.60
C SER A 521 -11.81 10.81 -7.79
N SER A 522 -11.19 12.00 -7.74
CA SER A 522 -11.12 12.92 -8.87
C SER A 522 -10.47 12.26 -10.09
N MET A 523 -9.37 11.51 -9.90
CA MET A 523 -8.72 10.80 -11.00
C MET A 523 -9.51 9.57 -11.48
N THR A 524 -10.27 8.91 -10.59
CA THR A 524 -11.23 7.85 -10.95
C THR A 524 -12.28 8.39 -11.94
N PHE A 525 -12.87 9.55 -11.63
CA PHE A 525 -13.81 10.25 -12.50
C PHE A 525 -13.21 10.60 -13.87
N LEU A 526 -12.01 11.21 -13.88
CA LEU A 526 -11.31 11.62 -15.10
C LEU A 526 -10.90 10.42 -15.96
N ALA A 527 -10.49 9.30 -15.34
CA ALA A 527 -10.20 8.06 -16.04
C ALA A 527 -11.45 7.43 -16.67
N ARG A 528 -12.58 7.39 -15.94
CA ARG A 528 -13.88 6.96 -16.47
C ARG A 528 -14.28 7.79 -17.69
N GLN A 529 -14.08 9.11 -17.68
CA GLN A 529 -14.30 9.98 -18.85
C GLN A 529 -13.36 9.64 -20.03
N ALA A 530 -12.07 9.40 -19.77
CA ALA A 530 -11.09 9.06 -20.80
C ALA A 530 -11.43 7.72 -21.49
N PHE A 531 -11.81 6.69 -20.73
CA PHE A 531 -12.26 5.41 -21.27
C PHE A 531 -13.57 5.56 -22.06
N ALA A 532 -14.57 6.25 -21.50
CA ALA A 532 -15.84 6.49 -22.19
C ALA A 532 -15.67 7.19 -23.55
N LYS A 533 -14.77 8.19 -23.63
CA LYS A 533 -14.41 8.90 -24.86
C LYS A 533 -13.75 7.99 -25.92
N ILE A 534 -12.97 6.99 -25.49
CA ILE A 534 -12.26 6.08 -26.40
C ILE A 534 -13.16 4.97 -26.91
N PHE A 535 -13.95 4.35 -26.02
CA PHE A 535 -14.80 3.20 -26.36
C PHE A 535 -16.22 3.60 -26.79
N GLN A 536 -16.57 4.89 -26.75
CA GLN A 536 -17.88 5.42 -27.14
C GLN A 536 -19.04 4.76 -26.37
N SER A 537 -18.81 4.51 -25.08
CA SER A 537 -19.64 3.71 -24.18
C SER A 537 -19.63 4.37 -22.79
N THR A 538 -20.63 4.13 -21.94
CA THR A 538 -20.62 4.72 -20.60
C THR A 538 -19.63 3.99 -19.68
N PRO A 539 -19.12 4.61 -18.60
CA PRO A 539 -18.25 3.91 -17.66
C PRO A 539 -18.95 2.74 -16.92
N ASP A 540 -20.29 2.77 -16.87
CA ASP A 540 -21.15 1.72 -16.31
C ASP A 540 -21.22 0.52 -17.28
N ASP A 541 -21.48 0.76 -18.57
CA ASP A 541 -21.41 -0.26 -19.63
C ASP A 541 -20.01 -0.91 -19.75
N LEU A 542 -18.95 -0.17 -19.37
CA LEU A 542 -17.56 -0.63 -19.34
C LEU A 542 -17.18 -1.31 -18.01
N ASP A 543 -18.11 -1.43 -17.06
CA ASP A 543 -17.95 -2.09 -15.77
C ASP A 543 -16.80 -1.48 -14.93
N MET A 544 -16.64 -0.16 -14.97
CA MET A 544 -15.52 0.57 -14.35
C MET A 544 -15.64 0.76 -12.83
N HIS A 545 -16.01 -0.30 -12.11
CA HIS A 545 -16.11 -0.32 -10.65
C HIS A 545 -14.73 -0.35 -9.98
N ILE A 546 -14.64 0.21 -8.77
CA ILE A 546 -13.45 0.08 -7.93
C ILE A 546 -13.44 -1.33 -7.32
N ILE A 547 -12.30 -2.02 -7.42
CA ILE A 547 -12.03 -3.24 -6.64
C ILE A 547 -11.72 -2.82 -5.21
N TYR A 548 -10.71 -1.97 -5.02
CA TYR A 548 -10.41 -1.40 -3.72
C TYR A 548 -9.60 -0.10 -3.82
N ASP A 549 -9.57 0.67 -2.74
CA ASP A 549 -8.65 1.78 -2.48
C ASP A 549 -8.04 1.61 -1.09
N VAL A 550 -6.71 1.59 -1.01
CA VAL A 550 -5.98 1.35 0.23
C VAL A 550 -4.77 2.28 0.37
N SER A 551 -4.54 2.73 1.60
CA SER A 551 -3.40 3.56 2.00
C SER A 551 -2.17 2.73 2.32
N HIS A 552 -0.99 3.31 2.10
CA HIS A 552 0.27 2.78 2.61
C HIS A 552 1.13 3.77 3.42
N ASN A 553 0.62 4.97 3.68
CA ASN A 553 1.27 6.02 4.49
C ASN A 553 0.24 6.62 5.46
N ILE A 554 0.00 5.99 6.61
CA ILE A 554 -1.09 6.36 7.52
C ILE A 554 -0.79 5.94 8.97
N ALA A 555 -1.35 6.65 9.96
CA ALA A 555 -1.49 6.13 11.31
C ALA A 555 -2.98 5.92 11.63
N LYS A 556 -3.33 4.80 12.26
CA LYS A 556 -4.71 4.41 12.55
C LYS A 556 -4.89 3.89 13.95
N VAL A 557 -6.04 4.20 14.54
CA VAL A 557 -6.48 3.60 15.80
C VAL A 557 -7.19 2.30 15.48
N GLU A 558 -6.66 1.17 15.92
CA GLU A 558 -7.14 -0.17 15.60
C GLU A 558 -7.09 -1.07 16.85
N GLU A 559 -7.97 -2.07 16.92
CA GLU A 559 -7.97 -3.06 18.00
C GLU A 559 -7.19 -4.30 17.57
N HIS A 560 -6.20 -4.70 18.36
CA HIS A 560 -5.33 -5.84 18.08
C HIS A 560 -5.11 -6.70 19.34
N TRP A 561 -4.89 -8.00 19.15
CA TRP A 561 -4.52 -8.91 20.23
C TRP A 561 -3.01 -8.81 20.52
N VAL A 562 -2.65 -8.42 21.74
CA VAL A 562 -1.27 -8.36 22.22
C VAL A 562 -1.20 -9.08 23.56
N ASP A 563 -0.30 -10.05 23.69
CA ASP A 563 -0.07 -10.85 24.91
C ASP A 563 -1.37 -11.45 25.50
N GLY A 564 -2.25 -11.93 24.63
CA GLY A 564 -3.53 -12.54 25.00
C GLY A 564 -4.62 -11.55 25.47
N LYS A 565 -4.47 -10.25 25.19
CA LYS A 565 -5.48 -9.21 25.48
C LYS A 565 -5.74 -8.34 24.26
N ILE A 566 -6.99 -7.91 24.06
CA ILE A 566 -7.30 -6.85 23.10
C ILE A 566 -6.74 -5.54 23.64
N LYS A 567 -6.01 -4.80 22.79
CA LYS A 567 -5.52 -3.46 23.03
C LYS A 567 -5.93 -2.52 21.90
N THR A 568 -6.23 -1.28 22.23
CA THR A 568 -6.43 -0.21 21.26
C THR A 568 -5.08 0.43 20.95
N LEU A 569 -4.61 0.27 19.71
CA LEU A 569 -3.27 0.68 19.29
C LEU A 569 -3.33 1.78 18.23
N LEU A 570 -2.36 2.70 18.25
CA LEU A 570 -2.05 3.59 17.14
C LEU A 570 -1.01 2.92 16.22
N VAL A 571 -1.49 2.22 15.20
CA VAL A 571 -0.66 1.53 14.21
C VAL A 571 -0.17 2.54 13.18
N HIS A 572 1.14 2.79 13.16
CA HIS A 572 1.82 3.57 12.13
C HIS A 572 2.24 2.65 10.98
N ARG A 573 1.89 3.03 9.75
CA ARG A 573 2.26 2.33 8.52
C ARG A 573 2.88 3.33 7.54
N LYS A 574 4.11 3.08 7.11
CA LYS A 574 4.83 3.87 6.10
C LYS A 574 5.42 2.95 5.05
N GLY A 575 5.02 3.13 3.80
CA GLY A 575 5.23 2.12 2.76
C GLY A 575 4.70 0.74 3.16
N SER A 576 3.57 0.68 3.86
CA SER A 576 2.97 -0.60 4.28
C SER A 576 1.46 -0.53 4.34
N THR A 577 0.81 -1.58 3.88
CA THR A 577 -0.61 -1.61 3.55
C THR A 577 -1.38 -2.37 4.62
N ARG A 578 -2.59 -1.93 4.97
CA ARG A 578 -3.49 -2.72 5.83
C ARG A 578 -3.98 -3.97 5.10
N ALA A 579 -4.05 -5.10 5.80
CA ALA A 579 -4.30 -6.42 5.26
C ALA A 579 -5.19 -7.25 6.21
N PHE A 580 -6.40 -6.74 6.49
CA PHE A 580 -7.34 -7.40 7.40
C PHE A 580 -7.86 -8.76 6.86
N PRO A 581 -8.08 -9.75 7.74
CA PRO A 581 -8.46 -11.12 7.39
C PRO A 581 -9.90 -11.22 6.88
N PRO A 582 -10.31 -12.40 6.36
CA PRO A 582 -11.73 -12.74 6.26
C PRO A 582 -12.48 -12.45 7.56
N HIS A 583 -13.79 -12.19 7.45
CA HIS A 583 -14.71 -11.89 8.56
C HIS A 583 -14.42 -10.63 9.39
N HIS A 584 -13.40 -9.84 9.05
CA HIS A 584 -13.10 -8.61 9.77
C HIS A 584 -14.20 -7.55 9.53
N PRO A 585 -14.77 -6.90 10.58
CA PRO A 585 -15.96 -6.05 10.42
C PRO A 585 -15.74 -4.77 9.60
N LEU A 586 -14.48 -4.36 9.37
CA LEU A 586 -14.11 -3.17 8.59
C LEU A 586 -13.77 -3.45 7.12
N ILE A 587 -14.02 -4.66 6.59
CA ILE A 587 -13.84 -4.96 5.16
C ILE A 587 -15.19 -5.03 4.44
N PRO A 588 -15.26 -4.72 3.13
CA PRO A 588 -16.50 -4.73 2.36
C PRO A 588 -17.23 -6.08 2.43
N VAL A 589 -18.56 -6.06 2.35
CA VAL A 589 -19.42 -7.27 2.50
C VAL A 589 -19.01 -8.37 1.52
N ASP A 590 -18.70 -8.02 0.28
CA ASP A 590 -18.34 -8.99 -0.77
C ASP A 590 -16.98 -9.68 -0.54
N TYR A 591 -16.12 -9.07 0.28
CA TYR A 591 -14.80 -9.58 0.64
C TYR A 591 -14.74 -10.25 2.02
N GLN A 592 -15.87 -10.34 2.73
CA GLN A 592 -15.96 -10.97 4.05
C GLN A 592 -15.50 -12.45 4.07
N LEU A 593 -15.49 -13.15 2.93
CA LEU A 593 -14.98 -14.52 2.83
C LEU A 593 -13.55 -14.64 2.29
N THR A 594 -12.99 -13.56 1.73
CA THR A 594 -11.69 -13.55 1.03
C THR A 594 -10.61 -12.82 1.80
N GLY A 595 -10.99 -11.91 2.72
CA GLY A 595 -10.09 -10.94 3.33
C GLY A 595 -9.98 -9.66 2.52
N GLN A 596 -9.44 -8.61 3.14
CA GLN A 596 -9.31 -7.28 2.52
C GLN A 596 -8.43 -7.36 1.26
N PRO A 597 -8.82 -6.78 0.12
CA PRO A 597 -7.91 -6.63 -1.01
C PRO A 597 -6.71 -5.76 -0.61
N VAL A 598 -5.54 -6.18 -1.07
CA VAL A 598 -4.26 -5.48 -0.88
C VAL A 598 -3.65 -5.25 -2.26
N LEU A 599 -3.36 -3.99 -2.58
CA LEU A 599 -2.90 -3.57 -3.89
C LEU A 599 -1.40 -3.27 -3.85
N ILE A 600 -0.60 -4.11 -4.51
CA ILE A 600 0.86 -4.05 -4.50
C ILE A 600 1.36 -3.49 -5.83
N GLY A 601 1.85 -2.25 -5.80
CA GLY A 601 2.39 -1.57 -6.96
C GLY A 601 3.78 -2.06 -7.35
N GLY A 602 3.96 -2.44 -8.61
CA GLY A 602 5.27 -2.75 -9.17
C GLY A 602 6.11 -1.51 -9.49
N THR A 603 6.54 -1.45 -10.75
CA THR A 603 7.26 -0.32 -11.38
C THR A 603 6.68 -0.14 -12.77
N MET A 604 7.00 0.97 -13.46
CA MET A 604 6.52 1.26 -14.81
C MET A 604 6.86 0.22 -15.90
N GLY A 605 7.64 -0.83 -15.56
CA GLY A 605 8.07 -1.89 -16.47
C GLY A 605 8.11 -3.29 -15.86
N THR A 606 7.36 -3.54 -14.79
CA THR A 606 7.20 -4.84 -14.10
C THR A 606 5.73 -5.11 -13.73
N CYS A 607 5.39 -6.32 -13.31
CA CYS A 607 4.03 -6.65 -12.85
C CYS A 607 3.63 -5.91 -11.56
N SER A 608 2.32 -5.84 -11.31
CA SER A 608 1.72 -5.48 -10.02
C SER A 608 0.89 -6.67 -9.51
N TYR A 609 0.59 -6.72 -8.21
CA TYR A 609 -0.17 -7.82 -7.60
C TYR A 609 -1.41 -7.32 -6.84
N VAL A 610 -2.44 -8.16 -6.82
CA VAL A 610 -3.56 -8.08 -5.89
C VAL A 610 -3.47 -9.27 -4.96
N LEU A 611 -3.39 -9.01 -3.66
CA LEU A 611 -3.36 -10.02 -2.59
C LEU A 611 -4.61 -9.87 -1.71
N THR A 612 -4.81 -10.79 -0.78
CA THR A 612 -5.82 -10.67 0.28
C THR A 612 -5.16 -10.67 1.67
N GLY A 613 -5.81 -10.03 2.63
CA GLY A 613 -5.39 -10.05 4.03
C GLY A 613 -5.65 -11.39 4.73
N THR A 614 -4.84 -11.72 5.73
CA THR A 614 -4.83 -13.04 6.39
C THR A 614 -4.82 -12.92 7.92
N GLU A 615 -5.25 -13.99 8.60
CA GLU A 615 -5.19 -14.05 10.08
C GLU A 615 -3.75 -13.98 10.59
N GLN A 616 -2.79 -14.54 9.83
CA GLN A 616 -1.37 -14.49 10.18
C GLN A 616 -0.81 -13.06 10.15
N ALA A 617 -1.34 -12.18 9.28
CA ALA A 617 -1.03 -10.76 9.31
C ALA A 617 -1.55 -10.09 10.60
N MET A 618 -2.73 -10.48 11.11
CA MET A 618 -3.23 -9.96 12.40
C MET A 618 -2.30 -10.30 13.56
N THR A 619 -1.74 -11.51 13.58
CA THR A 619 -0.88 -11.98 14.67
C THR A 619 0.56 -11.47 14.58
N GLU A 620 1.14 -11.37 13.38
CA GLU A 620 2.58 -11.08 13.20
C GLU A 620 2.87 -9.61 12.89
N THR A 621 1.94 -8.90 12.25
CA THR A 621 2.19 -7.57 11.64
C THR A 621 1.10 -6.53 11.91
N PHE A 622 0.22 -6.76 12.89
CA PHE A 622 -0.94 -5.90 13.18
C PHE A 622 -1.83 -5.68 11.94
N GLY A 623 -2.13 -6.77 11.22
CA GLY A 623 -2.92 -6.75 10.00
C GLY A 623 -2.27 -5.91 8.91
N SER A 624 -0.97 -6.10 8.65
CA SER A 624 -0.20 -5.30 7.69
C SER A 624 0.62 -6.14 6.71
N THR A 625 0.81 -5.65 5.49
CA THR A 625 1.68 -6.27 4.48
C THR A 625 2.32 -5.21 3.57
N CYS A 626 3.10 -5.63 2.57
CA CYS A 626 3.88 -4.74 1.72
C CYS A 626 3.02 -3.74 0.94
N HIS A 627 3.63 -2.74 0.31
CA HIS A 627 2.94 -1.75 -0.52
C HIS A 627 3.34 -1.77 -1.99
N GLY A 628 4.52 -2.32 -2.29
CA GLY A 628 5.05 -2.35 -3.64
C GLY A 628 6.44 -2.95 -3.70
N ALA A 629 7.15 -2.70 -4.79
CA ALA A 629 8.52 -3.20 -4.98
C ALA A 629 9.52 -2.69 -3.91
N GLY A 630 9.42 -1.43 -3.48
CA GLY A 630 10.43 -0.78 -2.62
C GLY A 630 11.74 -0.49 -3.36
N ARG A 631 12.45 0.58 -2.98
CA ARG A 631 13.63 1.03 -3.74
C ARG A 631 14.88 0.22 -3.41
N ALA A 632 15.61 -0.20 -4.44
CA ALA A 632 16.96 -0.75 -4.33
C ALA A 632 18.04 0.33 -4.53
N LEU A 633 17.73 1.40 -5.27
CA LEU A 633 18.63 2.52 -5.53
C LEU A 633 17.98 3.86 -5.13
N SER A 634 18.75 4.74 -4.48
CA SER A 634 18.31 6.12 -4.25
C SER A 634 18.15 6.86 -5.57
N ARG A 635 17.21 7.82 -5.66
CA ARG A 635 16.98 8.62 -6.89
C ARG A 635 18.27 9.27 -7.41
N ALA A 636 19.14 9.73 -6.51
CA ALA A 636 20.44 10.30 -6.87
C ALA A 636 21.48 9.27 -7.37
N LYS A 637 21.33 7.98 -7.06
CA LYS A 637 22.12 6.90 -7.65
C LYS A 637 21.52 6.49 -9.00
N SER A 638 20.19 6.38 -9.12
CA SER A 638 19.50 6.12 -10.38
C SER A 638 19.88 7.16 -11.46
N ARG A 639 19.76 8.46 -11.17
CA ARG A 639 20.15 9.56 -12.08
C ARG A 639 21.64 9.60 -12.50
N ARG A 640 22.52 8.86 -11.83
CA ARG A 640 23.95 8.77 -12.18
C ARG A 640 24.29 7.53 -12.99
N ASN A 641 23.40 6.53 -12.98
CA ASN A 641 23.68 5.18 -13.46
C ASN A 641 22.80 4.78 -14.65
N LEU A 642 21.68 5.47 -14.89
CA LEU A 642 20.67 5.13 -15.90
C LEU A 642 20.45 6.34 -16.82
N ASP A 643 20.36 6.13 -18.13
CA ASP A 643 19.82 7.13 -19.05
C ASP A 643 18.30 6.98 -19.20
N TYR A 644 17.62 8.07 -19.54
CA TYR A 644 16.19 8.08 -19.78
C TYR A 644 15.82 7.63 -21.20
N THR A 645 16.74 7.68 -22.17
CA THR A 645 16.50 7.09 -23.51
C THR A 645 16.37 5.59 -23.40
N ASP A 646 17.35 4.94 -22.76
CA ASP A 646 17.46 3.50 -22.64
C ASP A 646 16.22 2.93 -21.92
N VAL A 647 15.80 3.56 -20.82
CA VAL A 647 14.58 3.17 -20.09
C VAL A 647 13.32 3.31 -20.95
N LEU A 648 13.20 4.34 -21.79
CA LEU A 648 12.05 4.50 -22.68
C LEU A 648 12.07 3.48 -23.84
N GLU A 649 13.25 3.17 -24.38
CA GLU A 649 13.43 2.14 -25.41
C GLU A 649 13.12 0.73 -24.86
N ASP A 650 13.57 0.40 -23.65
CA ASP A 650 13.27 -0.87 -22.97
C ASP A 650 11.76 -1.04 -22.70
N LEU A 651 11.07 0.02 -22.29
CA LEU A 651 9.62 0.01 -22.11
C LEU A 651 8.89 -0.15 -23.45
N GLN A 652 9.36 0.51 -24.50
CA GLN A 652 8.82 0.35 -25.85
C GLN A 652 9.05 -1.06 -26.39
N ALA A 653 10.21 -1.67 -26.12
CA ALA A 653 10.53 -3.06 -26.48
C ALA A 653 9.64 -4.08 -25.75
N LYS A 654 9.27 -3.79 -24.49
CA LYS A 654 8.23 -4.52 -23.72
C LYS A 654 6.80 -4.25 -24.22
N GLY A 655 6.61 -3.38 -25.22
CA GLY A 655 5.30 -3.02 -25.77
C GLY A 655 4.49 -2.06 -24.89
N ILE A 656 5.10 -1.42 -23.89
CA ILE A 656 4.44 -0.53 -22.94
C ILE A 656 4.26 0.85 -23.56
N SER A 657 3.04 1.40 -23.47
CA SER A 657 2.73 2.77 -23.90
C SER A 657 2.86 3.70 -22.70
N ILE A 658 3.79 4.65 -22.76
CA ILE A 658 4.09 5.56 -21.65
C ILE A 658 3.89 7.03 -22.06
N ARG A 659 3.41 7.86 -21.14
CA ARG A 659 3.31 9.33 -21.26
C ARG A 659 3.79 9.96 -19.96
N VAL A 660 4.72 10.91 -20.04
CA VAL A 660 5.41 11.47 -18.88
C VAL A 660 5.51 12.99 -18.98
N ALA A 661 5.37 13.68 -17.84
CA ALA A 661 5.47 15.14 -17.78
C ALA A 661 6.89 15.66 -18.07
N SER A 662 7.91 14.85 -17.76
CA SER A 662 9.33 15.17 -17.99
C SER A 662 10.11 13.88 -18.22
N PRO A 663 10.61 13.61 -19.44
CA PRO A 663 11.39 12.40 -19.75
C PRO A 663 12.60 12.21 -18.83
N LYS A 664 13.26 13.29 -18.42
CA LYS A 664 14.42 13.24 -17.52
C LYS A 664 14.12 12.76 -16.09
N LEU A 665 12.86 12.65 -15.70
CA LEU A 665 12.49 12.08 -14.39
C LEU A 665 12.21 10.57 -14.46
N VAL A 666 12.11 9.99 -15.66
CA VAL A 666 11.83 8.56 -15.85
C VAL A 666 12.93 7.67 -15.25
N MET A 667 14.19 8.05 -15.44
CA MET A 667 15.36 7.40 -14.83
C MET A 667 15.33 7.35 -13.29
N GLU A 668 14.56 8.21 -12.61
CA GLU A 668 14.42 8.13 -11.15
C GLU A 668 13.54 6.95 -10.70
N GLU A 669 12.62 6.52 -11.56
CA GLU A 669 11.57 5.55 -11.23
C GLU A 669 11.65 4.28 -12.11
N ALA A 670 12.74 4.14 -12.89
CA ALA A 670 13.02 3.01 -13.76
C ALA A 670 13.06 1.67 -12.98
N PRO A 671 12.69 0.53 -13.60
CA PRO A 671 12.61 -0.77 -12.92
C PRO A 671 13.85 -1.16 -12.10
N GLU A 672 15.05 -0.85 -12.61
CA GLU A 672 16.37 -1.15 -12.02
C GLU A 672 16.62 -0.35 -10.73
N SER A 673 15.81 0.68 -10.47
CA SER A 673 15.85 1.47 -9.23
C SER A 673 15.14 0.79 -8.05
N TYR A 674 14.40 -0.27 -8.32
CA TYR A 674 13.53 -0.99 -7.38
C TYR A 674 14.04 -2.40 -7.11
N LYS A 675 13.55 -3.01 -6.03
CA LYS A 675 13.68 -4.46 -5.81
C LYS A 675 12.76 -5.18 -6.80
N ASN A 676 12.96 -6.49 -6.97
CA ASN A 676 12.00 -7.31 -7.70
C ASN A 676 10.71 -7.46 -6.86
N VAL A 677 9.59 -6.98 -7.40
CA VAL A 677 8.27 -7.06 -6.76
C VAL A 677 7.80 -8.50 -6.55
N THR A 678 8.19 -9.45 -7.41
CA THR A 678 7.88 -10.88 -7.21
C THR A 678 8.60 -11.43 -5.99
N ASP A 679 9.88 -11.09 -5.77
CA ASP A 679 10.62 -11.50 -4.57
C ASP A 679 9.99 -10.94 -3.29
N VAL A 680 9.51 -9.69 -3.33
CA VAL A 680 8.78 -9.06 -2.22
C VAL A 680 7.47 -9.80 -1.93
N VAL A 681 6.66 -10.03 -2.96
CA VAL A 681 5.34 -10.67 -2.82
C VAL A 681 5.45 -12.13 -2.41
N ASP A 682 6.41 -12.88 -2.97
CA ASP A 682 6.63 -14.28 -2.58
C ASP A 682 7.11 -14.37 -1.13
N THR A 683 7.93 -13.43 -0.65
CA THR A 683 8.29 -13.34 0.77
C THR A 683 7.04 -13.12 1.66
N CYS A 684 6.03 -12.39 1.19
CA CYS A 684 4.75 -12.24 1.89
C CYS A 684 3.87 -13.51 1.81
N LYS A 685 3.94 -14.30 0.72
CA LYS A 685 3.14 -15.54 0.54
C LYS A 685 3.53 -16.69 1.48
N PHE A 686 4.71 -16.67 2.11
CA PHE A 686 5.06 -17.66 3.13
C PHE A 686 4.34 -17.46 4.48
N TRP A 687 3.36 -16.53 4.52
CA TRP A 687 2.49 -16.22 5.65
C TRP A 687 0.99 -16.40 5.27
N SER A 688 0.73 -17.38 4.39
CA SER A 688 -0.60 -17.86 3.95
C SER A 688 -0.55 -19.36 3.61
#